data_AF-A0A936N1A5-F1
#
_entry.id   AF-A0A936N1A5-F1
#
_cell.length_a   1.000
_cell.length_b   1.000
_cell.length_c   1.000
_cell.angle_alpha   90.00
_cell.angle_beta   90.00
_cell.angle_gamma   90.00
#
_symmetry.space_group_name_H-M   'P 1'
#
loop_
_entity.id
_entity.type
_entity.pdbx_description
1 polymer ?
#
loop_
_entity_poly.entity_id
_entity_poly.type
_entity_poly.pdbx_seq_one_letter_code
_entity_poly.pdbx_strand_id
1 'polypeptide(L)'
;MRLSAILLTFLMGIDLWAQSVNLQAGTATGVHPGQVFDLPIVVNTDLTGLDVRSFQLSVTKPSTCTFQNVIVDPGDLLHGVGTPVANATTTVLIAWAGTAPLSGSGTLLRLRFQANSTGSTNIQFTPAGSNLFNEGSPTLSFTNGSVSVTPGPVITVNPASAVLIPGEALTLTASGGTAPYLYSSTDPAVGTVSGGSWTAVAQGLGKAQAEDAISNTGTNSGWYDVRTFDLDIGSATGYTTQELRVPLTMKDPSGTGFYAGDIRVDGHTALQFTGLDVAGYLLDGMNLQTNTSGASVYLSFADAMPRSPMGTDTLGWLRYEKPDPGAGNYTLSIGGALFDETHNVRAATGSLSFQNLPAIGITPGTGSVQAGLTLLFATTGAVVPPVAWSVSDPTVGSIDAAGLFTALDNGTVQISLIDAIGNTASTGTIHVWDALLKVEDVQAPVGGDVWVPVTLGPSVNNEDVRAFSIDVGFDATRLAFVAWESIGTLSDGWLAATSTSAGTLSVVAASADPFQPGGVIGYAHFEVLPAFTSGTTTVTLLSSLFNEGDPVVLHDHGVLTVSNGGCASPGCTNPYACNYDPDAVCDDGSCAFSGPDCIAALALRVMLEGPYVTGSGLMDDDLRATLLLPSGEPYTALSYSYTGTGGGVSADPGAFAASGSDAIVDWVVVELRDAALPATVVHSRPALLQRDGDVVDLDGVSTLDLSAHTGDHHIAVRHRNHLGCMTADPVHIATGPIMVDLTSPTTTTYGTGARKDLGGTMVLWAGDVTFDGLIKYVGAGNDRDPILAEIGGTVPTAISSGYKGTDVNLDGVIKYAGPSNDRDIILTNIGGSVPTSVKVQQLP
;
A
#
# COMPACT_ATOMS: atom_id res chain seq x y z
N MET A 1 80.80 -21.81 -98.45
CA MET A 1 82.02 -22.58 -98.09
C MET A 1 81.54 -23.89 -97.48
N ARG A 2 81.93 -25.06 -98.02
CA ARG A 2 83.12 -25.86 -97.66
C ARG A 2 83.11 -26.29 -96.18
N LEU A 3 83.39 -27.54 -95.79
CA LEU A 3 83.60 -28.87 -96.42
C LEU A 3 83.39 -29.88 -95.24
N SER A 4 82.67 -31.01 -95.34
CA SER A 4 83.09 -32.36 -95.78
C SER A 4 84.24 -33.05 -95.00
N ALA A 5 84.16 -34.39 -94.95
CA ALA A 5 85.07 -35.42 -94.41
C ALA A 5 84.92 -35.72 -92.89
N ILE A 6 84.50 -36.91 -92.43
CA ILE A 6 84.84 -38.33 -92.76
C ILE A 6 86.17 -38.80 -92.15
N LEU A 7 86.09 -39.62 -91.09
CA LEU A 7 86.79 -40.90 -90.84
C LEU A 7 86.48 -41.31 -89.37
N LEU A 8 86.38 -42.56 -88.90
CA LEU A 8 86.07 -43.89 -89.42
C LEU A 8 86.25 -44.81 -88.19
N THR A 9 85.20 -45.55 -87.83
CA THR A 9 85.16 -46.74 -86.96
C THR A 9 86.45 -47.30 -86.34
N PHE A 10 86.37 -47.68 -85.05
CA PHE A 10 86.78 -49.04 -84.68
C PHE A 10 85.84 -49.69 -83.66
N LEU A 11 85.67 -51.00 -83.81
CA LEU A 11 84.75 -51.84 -83.05
C LEU A 11 85.17 -52.00 -81.59
N MET A 12 84.19 -52.00 -80.68
CA MET A 12 84.05 -53.09 -79.70
C MET A 12 82.58 -53.51 -79.65
N GLY A 13 82.35 -54.82 -79.69
CA GLY A 13 80.99 -55.38 -79.67
C GLY A 13 80.35 -55.19 -78.30
N ILE A 14 79.13 -54.67 -78.29
CA ILE A 14 78.24 -54.69 -77.15
C ILE A 14 76.92 -55.33 -77.57
N ASP A 15 76.72 -56.60 -77.18
CA ASP A 15 75.38 -57.15 -77.03
C ASP A 15 74.69 -56.39 -75.89
N LEU A 16 74.02 -55.29 -76.21
CA LEU A 16 73.22 -54.51 -75.26
C LEU A 16 71.75 -54.45 -75.66
N TRP A 17 71.16 -55.65 -75.66
CA TRP A 17 69.81 -55.99 -75.18
C TRP A 17 68.64 -55.34 -75.91
N ALA A 18 67.68 -56.15 -76.37
CA ALA A 18 66.41 -55.67 -76.90
C ALA A 18 65.74 -54.73 -75.88
N GLN A 19 65.68 -53.43 -76.19
CA GLN A 19 65.17 -52.43 -75.27
C GLN A 19 63.68 -52.67 -75.06
N SER A 20 63.32 -53.12 -73.85
CA SER A 20 61.93 -53.40 -73.54
C SER A 20 61.13 -52.09 -73.51
N VAL A 21 60.01 -52.08 -74.23
CA VAL A 21 59.05 -50.98 -74.18
C VAL A 21 58.27 -51.08 -72.87
N ASN A 22 58.31 -50.03 -72.05
CA ASN A 22 57.55 -49.97 -70.82
C ASN A 22 56.14 -49.42 -71.09
N LEU A 23 55.13 -50.25 -70.84
CA LEU A 23 53.73 -49.81 -70.77
C LEU A 23 53.34 -49.62 -69.31
N GLN A 24 52.76 -48.45 -69.03
CA GLN A 24 52.25 -48.08 -67.73
C GLN A 24 50.74 -47.94 -67.78
N ALA A 25 50.05 -48.62 -66.86
CA ALA A 25 48.66 -48.31 -66.57
C ALA A 25 48.63 -47.08 -65.65
N GLY A 26 47.77 -46.11 -65.98
CA GLY A 26 47.54 -44.93 -65.16
C GLY A 26 46.95 -45.28 -63.79
N THR A 27 46.96 -44.29 -62.91
CA THR A 27 46.35 -44.38 -61.57
C THR A 27 45.24 -43.34 -61.44
N ALA A 28 44.09 -43.74 -60.90
CA ALA A 28 42.98 -42.86 -60.55
C ALA A 28 42.71 -42.90 -59.04
N THR A 29 42.80 -41.74 -58.40
CA THR A 29 42.51 -41.50 -56.98
C THR A 29 41.52 -40.35 -56.86
N GLY A 30 40.79 -40.27 -55.74
CA GLY A 30 39.73 -39.27 -55.56
C GLY A 30 38.50 -39.52 -56.45
N VAL A 31 38.29 -40.77 -56.86
CA VAL A 31 37.08 -41.18 -57.59
C VAL A 31 35.98 -41.54 -56.59
N HIS A 32 34.75 -41.12 -56.85
CA HIS A 32 33.59 -41.42 -56.02
C HIS A 32 32.55 -42.29 -56.77
N PRO A 33 31.73 -43.11 -56.08
CA PRO A 33 30.64 -43.85 -56.72
C PRO A 33 29.73 -42.93 -57.54
N GLY A 34 29.37 -43.36 -58.75
CA GLY A 34 28.62 -42.58 -59.74
C GLY A 34 29.51 -41.91 -60.81
N GLN A 35 30.74 -41.52 -60.46
CA GLN A 35 31.63 -40.73 -61.31
C GLN A 35 32.19 -41.51 -62.51
N VAL A 36 32.28 -40.84 -63.67
CA VAL A 36 32.97 -41.32 -64.86
C VAL A 36 34.38 -40.73 -64.93
N PHE A 37 35.38 -41.54 -65.24
CA PHE A 37 36.79 -41.13 -65.34
C PHE A 37 37.55 -41.92 -66.42
N ASP A 38 38.64 -41.34 -66.92
CA ASP A 38 39.48 -41.91 -67.98
C ASP A 38 40.86 -42.30 -67.46
N LEU A 39 41.20 -43.58 -67.57
CA LEU A 39 42.47 -44.14 -67.13
C LEU A 39 43.46 -44.26 -68.30
N PRO A 40 44.55 -43.48 -68.37
CA PRO A 40 45.49 -43.55 -69.49
C PRO A 40 46.31 -44.85 -69.47
N ILE A 41 46.59 -45.39 -70.64
CA ILE A 41 47.66 -46.36 -70.87
C ILE A 41 48.81 -45.59 -71.52
N VAL A 42 49.96 -45.55 -70.88
CA VAL A 42 51.11 -44.72 -71.26
C VAL A 42 52.26 -45.59 -71.75
N VAL A 43 52.89 -45.19 -72.85
CA VAL A 43 54.15 -45.75 -73.32
C VAL A 43 55.28 -44.85 -72.83
N ASN A 44 56.11 -45.35 -71.92
CA ASN A 44 57.22 -44.58 -71.33
C ASN A 44 58.51 -44.66 -72.16
N THR A 45 58.65 -45.70 -72.99
CA THR A 45 59.76 -45.84 -73.96
C THR A 45 59.36 -45.24 -75.30
N ASP A 46 60.27 -44.54 -75.98
CA ASP A 46 60.02 -44.02 -77.34
C ASP A 46 59.87 -45.18 -78.34
N LEU A 47 58.77 -45.17 -79.11
CA LEU A 47 58.48 -46.16 -80.16
C LEU A 47 59.12 -45.85 -81.51
N THR A 48 59.73 -44.67 -81.65
CA THR A 48 60.32 -44.19 -82.91
C THR A 48 61.37 -45.19 -83.42
N GLY A 49 61.09 -45.79 -84.59
CA GLY A 49 61.96 -46.78 -85.23
C GLY A 49 61.75 -48.23 -84.78
N LEU A 50 60.80 -48.53 -83.88
CA LEU A 50 60.48 -49.90 -83.44
C LEU A 50 59.41 -50.61 -84.30
N ASP A 51 58.92 -49.96 -85.35
CA ASP A 51 57.91 -50.44 -86.31
C ASP A 51 56.66 -51.09 -85.69
N VAL A 52 56.15 -50.51 -84.59
CA VAL A 52 54.94 -50.99 -83.90
C VAL A 52 53.70 -50.65 -84.74
N ARG A 53 53.13 -51.64 -85.43
CA ARG A 53 51.99 -51.50 -86.35
C ARG A 53 50.70 -52.14 -85.84
N SER A 54 50.79 -53.02 -84.84
CA SER A 54 49.64 -53.55 -84.13
C SER A 54 49.96 -53.77 -82.67
N PHE A 55 48.92 -53.91 -81.86
CA PHE A 55 49.04 -54.43 -80.50
C PHE A 55 47.81 -55.21 -80.07
N GLN A 56 48.00 -56.05 -79.07
CA GLN A 56 46.95 -56.56 -78.20
C GLN A 56 47.33 -56.26 -76.75
N LEU A 57 46.39 -55.76 -75.95
CA LEU A 57 46.56 -55.52 -74.52
C LEU A 57 45.41 -56.18 -73.74
N SER A 58 45.71 -56.71 -72.57
CA SER A 58 44.76 -57.26 -71.60
C SER A 58 45.01 -56.60 -70.24
N VAL A 59 44.10 -55.72 -69.84
CA VAL A 59 44.25 -54.86 -68.65
C VAL A 59 43.18 -55.20 -67.61
N THR A 60 43.53 -55.30 -66.32
CA THR A 60 42.55 -55.58 -65.24
C THR A 60 41.37 -54.61 -65.27
N LYS A 61 40.13 -55.12 -65.31
CA LYS A 61 38.94 -54.30 -65.08
C LYS A 61 38.73 -54.13 -63.56
N PRO A 62 38.60 -52.91 -63.01
CA PRO A 62 38.24 -52.75 -61.60
C PRO A 62 36.91 -53.46 -61.32
N SER A 63 36.81 -54.17 -60.19
CA SER A 63 35.54 -54.80 -59.77
C SER A 63 34.52 -53.75 -59.33
N THR A 64 35.00 -52.65 -58.75
CA THR A 64 34.24 -51.46 -58.33
C THR A 64 33.70 -50.62 -59.48
N CYS A 65 34.10 -50.88 -60.73
CA CYS A 65 33.78 -50.01 -61.87
C CYS A 65 33.21 -50.76 -63.08
N THR A 66 32.34 -50.09 -63.84
CA THR A 66 31.87 -50.51 -65.16
C THR A 66 32.79 -49.92 -66.22
N PHE A 67 33.29 -50.75 -67.16
CA PHE A 67 33.99 -50.23 -68.34
C PHE A 67 32.96 -49.67 -69.32
N GLN A 68 33.20 -48.45 -69.83
CA GLN A 68 32.31 -47.81 -70.80
C GLN A 68 32.87 -47.84 -72.22
N ASN A 69 34.11 -47.37 -72.44
CA ASN A 69 34.70 -47.30 -73.79
C ASN A 69 36.22 -47.11 -73.75
N VAL A 70 36.89 -47.28 -74.90
CA VAL A 70 38.23 -46.71 -75.15
C VAL A 70 38.07 -45.29 -75.70
N ILE A 71 38.89 -44.38 -75.19
CA ILE A 71 38.98 -42.99 -75.64
C ILE A 71 40.39 -42.78 -76.22
N VAL A 72 40.49 -41.98 -77.29
CA VAL A 72 41.75 -41.57 -77.92
C VAL A 72 41.63 -40.09 -78.21
N ASP A 73 42.31 -39.27 -77.40
CA ASP A 73 42.20 -37.81 -77.45
C ASP A 73 43.28 -37.20 -78.36
N PRO A 74 43.09 -35.96 -78.87
CA PRO A 74 44.13 -35.22 -79.60
C PRO A 74 45.42 -35.10 -78.79
N GLY A 75 46.48 -35.79 -79.24
CA GLY A 75 47.78 -35.86 -78.58
C GLY A 75 48.13 -37.24 -78.00
N ASP A 76 47.17 -38.17 -77.92
CA ASP A 76 47.46 -39.58 -77.66
C ASP A 76 48.09 -40.23 -78.92
N LEU A 77 48.98 -41.23 -78.76
CA LEU A 77 49.75 -41.85 -79.85
C LEU A 77 48.88 -42.56 -80.90
N LEU A 78 47.65 -42.96 -80.56
CA LEU A 78 46.69 -43.52 -81.51
C LEU A 78 45.87 -42.47 -82.27
N HIS A 79 45.98 -41.18 -81.94
CA HIS A 79 45.14 -40.15 -82.52
C HIS A 79 45.40 -40.00 -84.03
N GLY A 80 44.38 -40.33 -84.83
CA GLY A 80 44.43 -40.22 -86.31
C GLY A 80 45.12 -41.37 -87.04
N VAL A 81 45.66 -42.39 -86.35
CA VAL A 81 46.35 -43.54 -86.98
C VAL A 81 45.53 -44.84 -87.01
N GLY A 82 44.37 -44.87 -86.33
CA GLY A 82 43.38 -45.94 -86.42
C GLY A 82 42.49 -45.98 -85.17
N THR A 83 41.39 -46.74 -85.22
CA THR A 83 40.48 -46.88 -84.06
C THR A 83 40.75 -48.19 -83.32
N PRO A 84 41.13 -48.18 -82.02
CA PRO A 84 41.24 -49.41 -81.24
C PRO A 84 39.86 -50.01 -80.98
N VAL A 85 39.76 -51.33 -80.95
CA VAL A 85 38.55 -52.07 -80.55
C VAL A 85 38.80 -52.69 -79.19
N ALA A 86 37.83 -52.61 -78.28
CA ALA A 86 37.90 -53.26 -76.98
C ALA A 86 36.66 -54.09 -76.64
N ASN A 87 36.88 -55.12 -75.82
CA ASN A 87 35.84 -55.93 -75.19
C ASN A 87 36.20 -56.13 -73.71
N ALA A 88 35.23 -56.01 -72.81
CA ALA A 88 35.45 -56.07 -71.38
C ALA A 88 34.72 -57.26 -70.75
N THR A 89 35.46 -58.10 -70.03
CA THR A 89 34.95 -59.19 -69.20
C THR A 89 35.49 -59.02 -67.76
N THR A 90 36.37 -59.91 -67.31
CA THR A 90 37.18 -59.73 -66.10
C THR A 90 38.41 -58.84 -66.35
N THR A 91 38.92 -58.84 -67.58
CA THR A 91 39.88 -57.86 -68.10
C THR A 91 39.25 -57.07 -69.26
N VAL A 92 39.80 -55.90 -69.54
CA VAL A 92 39.56 -55.14 -70.77
C VAL A 92 40.60 -55.60 -71.79
N LEU A 93 40.15 -56.31 -72.82
CA LEU A 93 40.93 -56.73 -73.97
C LEU A 93 40.85 -55.63 -75.03
N ILE A 94 41.98 -55.16 -75.53
CA ILE A 94 42.09 -54.05 -76.48
C ILE A 94 42.98 -54.51 -77.63
N ALA A 95 42.53 -54.33 -78.86
CA ALA A 95 43.29 -54.65 -80.06
C ALA A 95 43.30 -53.46 -81.03
N TRP A 96 44.43 -53.25 -81.70
CA TRP A 96 44.60 -52.23 -82.73
C TRP A 96 45.59 -52.70 -83.79
N ALA A 97 45.37 -52.28 -85.04
CA ALA A 97 46.30 -52.43 -86.14
C ALA A 97 46.20 -51.22 -87.08
N GLY A 98 47.34 -50.73 -87.56
CA GLY A 98 47.45 -49.55 -88.42
C GLY A 98 48.45 -49.75 -89.57
N THR A 99 48.31 -48.91 -90.60
CA THR A 99 49.17 -48.95 -91.81
C THR A 99 50.46 -48.13 -91.66
N ALA A 100 50.54 -47.28 -90.64
CA ALA A 100 51.75 -46.55 -90.24
C ALA A 100 52.20 -47.03 -88.84
N PRO A 101 53.52 -47.10 -88.57
CA PRO A 101 54.01 -47.49 -87.26
C PRO A 101 53.83 -46.34 -86.25
N LEU A 102 53.59 -46.70 -84.99
CA LEU A 102 53.59 -45.77 -83.88
C LEU A 102 55.02 -45.22 -83.64
N SER A 103 55.10 -43.96 -83.23
CA SER A 103 56.35 -43.22 -83.02
C SER A 103 56.18 -42.26 -81.84
N GLY A 104 57.23 -42.05 -81.06
CA GLY A 104 57.19 -41.24 -79.84
C GLY A 104 56.86 -42.04 -78.58
N SER A 105 56.85 -41.33 -77.45
CA SER A 105 56.37 -41.80 -76.15
C SER A 105 55.23 -40.88 -75.65
N GLY A 106 54.41 -41.36 -74.73
CA GLY A 106 53.23 -40.63 -74.23
C GLY A 106 52.01 -41.54 -74.03
N THR A 107 50.84 -40.93 -73.86
CA THR A 107 49.58 -41.70 -73.70
C THR A 107 49.25 -42.41 -75.01
N LEU A 108 49.07 -43.73 -74.98
CA LEU A 108 48.66 -44.54 -76.12
C LEU A 108 47.16 -44.38 -76.41
N LEU A 109 46.37 -44.51 -75.34
CA LEU A 109 44.91 -44.46 -75.31
C LEU A 109 44.44 -44.30 -73.85
N ARG A 110 43.14 -44.13 -73.65
CA ARG A 110 42.50 -44.07 -72.33
C ARG A 110 41.35 -45.06 -72.21
N LEU A 111 41.15 -45.61 -71.02
CA LEU A 111 40.05 -46.52 -70.69
C LEU A 111 39.03 -45.79 -69.83
N ARG A 112 37.83 -45.56 -70.37
CA ARG A 112 36.73 -44.91 -69.65
C ARG A 112 36.03 -45.90 -68.73
N PHE A 113 35.94 -45.54 -67.46
CA PHE A 113 35.26 -46.29 -66.43
C PHE A 113 34.22 -45.41 -65.73
N GLN A 114 33.15 -46.05 -65.23
CA GLN A 114 32.25 -45.46 -64.25
C GLN A 114 32.40 -46.21 -62.93
N ALA A 115 32.64 -45.49 -61.83
CA ALA A 115 32.69 -46.08 -60.50
C ALA A 115 31.28 -46.41 -60.00
N ASN A 116 31.09 -47.62 -59.46
CA ASN A 116 29.80 -48.11 -58.95
C ASN A 116 29.79 -48.24 -57.42
N SER A 117 30.92 -48.61 -56.82
CA SER A 117 31.04 -48.89 -55.39
C SER A 117 32.45 -48.58 -54.88
N THR A 118 32.59 -48.42 -53.55
CA THR A 118 33.87 -48.10 -52.91
C THR A 118 34.81 -49.29 -52.86
N GLY A 119 36.10 -49.05 -53.06
CA GLY A 119 37.15 -50.06 -52.99
C GLY A 119 38.33 -49.72 -53.91
N SER A 120 39.45 -50.42 -53.72
CA SER A 120 40.67 -50.22 -54.51
C SER A 120 40.99 -51.46 -55.34
N THR A 121 41.48 -51.28 -56.56
CA THR A 121 41.94 -52.36 -57.45
C THR A 121 43.20 -51.95 -58.19
N ASN A 122 44.23 -52.81 -58.17
CA ASN A 122 45.43 -52.62 -58.97
C ASN A 122 45.14 -52.91 -60.45
N ILE A 123 45.59 -52.01 -61.32
CA ILE A 123 45.43 -52.12 -62.77
C ILE A 123 46.70 -52.72 -63.35
N GLN A 124 46.58 -53.93 -63.86
CA GLN A 124 47.71 -54.75 -64.29
C GLN A 124 47.50 -55.23 -65.71
N PHE A 125 48.61 -55.39 -66.44
CA PHE A 125 48.62 -56.04 -67.75
C PHE A 125 48.65 -57.56 -67.52
N THR A 126 47.47 -58.18 -67.51
CA THR A 126 47.28 -59.56 -67.04
C THR A 126 46.36 -60.39 -67.96
N PRO A 127 46.73 -61.66 -68.26
CA PRO A 127 48.04 -62.25 -68.04
C PRO A 127 49.10 -61.56 -68.93
N ALA A 128 50.34 -61.46 -68.44
CA ALA A 128 51.39 -60.70 -69.12
C ALA A 128 51.63 -61.16 -70.57
N GLY A 129 51.54 -62.48 -70.85
CA GLY A 129 51.70 -63.05 -72.18
C GLY A 129 50.59 -62.72 -73.19
N SER A 130 49.47 -62.12 -72.77
CA SER A 130 48.41 -61.62 -73.67
C SER A 130 48.61 -60.16 -74.09
N ASN A 131 49.70 -59.53 -73.65
CA ASN A 131 50.05 -58.15 -73.94
C ASN A 131 51.26 -58.12 -74.88
N LEU A 132 51.07 -57.72 -76.13
CA LEU A 132 52.07 -57.83 -77.20
C LEU A 132 51.99 -56.62 -78.14
N PHE A 133 53.16 -56.14 -78.58
CA PHE A 133 53.30 -55.28 -79.75
C PHE A 133 53.71 -56.13 -80.96
N ASN A 134 53.11 -55.85 -82.12
CA ASN A 134 53.15 -56.72 -83.30
C ASN A 134 52.86 -58.19 -82.90
N GLU A 135 53.78 -59.10 -83.16
CA GLU A 135 53.70 -60.54 -82.78
C GLU A 135 54.60 -60.87 -81.56
N GLY A 136 54.92 -59.88 -80.73
CA GLY A 136 55.78 -60.00 -79.54
C GLY A 136 57.14 -59.31 -79.62
N SER A 137 57.32 -58.40 -80.59
CA SER A 137 58.51 -57.56 -80.74
C SER A 137 58.11 -56.12 -81.07
N PRO A 138 58.60 -55.11 -80.32
CA PRO A 138 59.55 -55.18 -79.20
C PRO A 138 58.96 -55.85 -77.94
N THR A 139 59.83 -56.30 -77.04
CA THR A 139 59.42 -56.95 -75.78
C THR A 139 58.81 -55.94 -74.81
N LEU A 140 57.71 -56.31 -74.14
CA LEU A 140 57.02 -55.41 -73.21
C LEU A 140 57.44 -55.63 -71.75
N SER A 141 57.53 -54.52 -71.01
CA SER A 141 57.61 -54.48 -69.56
C SER A 141 56.45 -53.65 -69.02
N PHE A 142 55.99 -53.95 -67.80
CA PHE A 142 54.73 -53.43 -67.29
C PHE A 142 54.90 -52.69 -65.97
N THR A 143 54.39 -51.46 -65.93
CA THR A 143 54.23 -50.66 -64.73
C THR A 143 52.75 -50.64 -64.36
N ASN A 144 52.39 -51.27 -63.25
CA ASN A 144 51.00 -51.35 -62.80
C ASN A 144 50.51 -50.00 -62.27
N GLY A 145 49.22 -49.71 -62.48
CA GLY A 145 48.51 -48.58 -61.89
C GLY A 145 47.53 -49.04 -60.80
N SER A 146 46.67 -48.14 -60.34
CA SER A 146 45.55 -48.48 -59.45
C SER A 146 44.34 -47.57 -59.63
N VAL A 147 43.15 -48.08 -59.30
CA VAL A 147 41.92 -47.30 -59.18
C VAL A 147 41.45 -47.41 -57.74
N SER A 148 41.32 -46.27 -57.05
CA SER A 148 40.83 -46.19 -55.68
C SER A 148 39.55 -45.36 -55.62
N VAL A 149 38.42 -46.05 -55.44
CA VAL A 149 37.09 -45.42 -55.28
C VAL A 149 36.80 -45.26 -53.79
N THR A 150 36.66 -44.02 -53.33
CA THR A 150 36.40 -43.67 -51.92
C THR A 150 34.99 -43.11 -51.73
N PRO A 151 34.38 -43.21 -50.53
CA PRO A 151 33.12 -42.54 -50.23
C PRO A 151 33.13 -41.07 -50.66
N GLY A 152 31.99 -40.57 -51.14
CA GLY A 152 31.82 -39.15 -51.46
C GLY A 152 31.84 -38.27 -50.20
N PRO A 153 32.04 -36.95 -50.35
CA PRO A 153 31.87 -35.99 -49.27
C PRO A 153 30.48 -36.10 -48.62
N VAL A 154 30.44 -36.17 -47.29
CA VAL A 154 29.18 -36.20 -46.52
C VAL A 154 28.76 -34.77 -46.24
N ILE A 155 27.79 -34.27 -47.00
CA ILE A 155 27.25 -32.91 -46.80
C ILE A 155 26.32 -32.91 -45.57
N THR A 156 26.62 -32.05 -44.60
CA THR A 156 25.83 -31.86 -43.38
C THR A 156 25.18 -30.48 -43.38
N VAL A 157 23.86 -30.44 -43.17
CA VAL A 157 23.06 -29.20 -43.09
C VAL A 157 22.79 -28.84 -41.63
N ASN A 158 22.96 -27.57 -41.28
CA ASN A 158 22.73 -27.02 -39.95
C ASN A 158 21.73 -25.84 -40.02
N PRO A 159 20.80 -25.67 -39.05
CA PRO A 159 20.58 -26.48 -37.85
C PRO A 159 20.15 -27.91 -38.17
N ALA A 160 20.56 -28.87 -37.33
CA ALA A 160 20.26 -30.27 -37.54
C ALA A 160 18.75 -30.56 -37.40
N SER A 161 18.08 -29.98 -36.40
CA SER A 161 16.62 -30.09 -36.20
C SER A 161 16.08 -28.79 -35.59
N ALA A 162 14.76 -28.59 -35.66
CA ALA A 162 14.09 -27.43 -35.11
C ALA A 162 12.60 -27.72 -34.87
N VAL A 163 11.97 -26.95 -33.97
CA VAL A 163 10.51 -26.91 -33.79
C VAL A 163 10.03 -25.49 -34.09
N LEU A 164 9.18 -25.34 -35.10
CA LEU A 164 8.78 -24.06 -35.68
C LEU A 164 7.26 -23.91 -35.70
N ILE A 165 6.79 -22.69 -35.93
CA ILE A 165 5.40 -22.42 -36.33
C ILE A 165 5.39 -21.79 -37.75
N PRO A 166 4.27 -21.87 -38.50
CA PRO A 166 4.15 -21.26 -39.82
C PRO A 166 4.61 -19.80 -39.87
N GLY A 167 5.34 -19.46 -40.94
CA GLY A 167 5.94 -18.15 -41.15
C GLY A 167 7.32 -17.94 -40.49
N GLU A 168 7.77 -18.80 -39.58
CA GLU A 168 9.14 -18.73 -39.06
C GLU A 168 10.18 -19.26 -40.06
N ALA A 169 11.37 -18.67 -40.03
CA ALA A 169 12.45 -18.99 -40.95
C ALA A 169 13.78 -19.26 -40.24
N LEU A 170 14.50 -20.29 -40.72
CA LEU A 170 15.84 -20.67 -40.28
C LEU A 170 16.86 -20.32 -41.36
N THR A 171 18.03 -19.83 -40.97
CA THR A 171 19.17 -19.73 -41.91
C THR A 171 19.89 -21.07 -41.97
N LEU A 172 20.04 -21.62 -43.17
CA LEU A 172 20.76 -22.87 -43.39
C LEU A 172 22.25 -22.61 -43.62
N THR A 173 23.09 -23.45 -43.04
CA THR A 173 24.49 -23.60 -43.45
C THR A 173 24.76 -25.05 -43.83
N ALA A 174 25.74 -25.26 -44.72
CA ALA A 174 26.16 -26.60 -45.13
C ALA A 174 27.69 -26.71 -45.08
N SER A 175 28.17 -27.92 -44.81
CA SER A 175 29.59 -28.24 -44.70
C SER A 175 29.85 -29.68 -45.15
N GLY A 176 31.11 -30.00 -45.44
CA GLY A 176 31.55 -31.33 -45.84
C GLY A 176 31.68 -31.57 -47.36
N GLY A 177 31.11 -30.71 -48.21
CA GLY A 177 31.25 -30.72 -49.67
C GLY A 177 31.96 -29.48 -50.25
N THR A 178 31.80 -29.26 -51.56
CA THR A 178 32.43 -28.12 -52.29
C THR A 178 31.47 -26.95 -52.43
N ALA A 179 31.74 -25.81 -51.77
CA ALA A 179 30.91 -24.61 -51.88
C ALA A 179 30.97 -23.98 -53.31
N PRO A 180 29.94 -23.23 -53.76
CA PRO A 180 28.68 -22.89 -53.06
C PRO A 180 27.72 -24.08 -52.90
N TYR A 181 26.76 -23.94 -51.98
CA TYR A 181 25.70 -24.92 -51.77
C TYR A 181 24.35 -24.37 -52.25
N LEU A 182 23.55 -25.21 -52.91
CA LEU A 182 22.16 -24.96 -53.25
C LEU A 182 21.26 -25.69 -52.26
N TYR A 183 20.30 -24.99 -51.67
CA TYR A 183 19.42 -25.52 -50.63
C TYR A 183 18.00 -25.80 -51.16
N SER A 184 17.37 -26.87 -50.67
CA SER A 184 15.98 -27.23 -51.00
C SER A 184 15.27 -27.86 -49.79
N SER A 185 13.95 -28.06 -49.88
CA SER A 185 13.20 -28.84 -48.90
C SER A 185 12.68 -30.14 -49.48
N THR A 186 12.57 -31.17 -48.63
CA THR A 186 11.95 -32.45 -48.97
C THR A 186 10.44 -32.40 -49.13
N ASP A 187 9.77 -31.44 -48.47
CA ASP A 187 8.33 -31.29 -48.52
C ASP A 187 7.95 -29.79 -48.54
N PRO A 188 7.70 -29.24 -49.74
CA PRO A 188 7.27 -27.85 -49.90
C PRO A 188 5.94 -27.49 -49.23
N ALA A 189 5.10 -28.47 -48.86
CA ALA A 189 3.87 -28.21 -48.12
C ALA A 189 4.14 -27.92 -46.63
N VAL A 190 5.20 -28.50 -46.07
CA VAL A 190 5.63 -28.27 -44.68
C VAL A 190 6.56 -27.05 -44.59
N GLY A 191 7.48 -26.87 -45.55
CA GLY A 191 8.30 -25.66 -45.62
C GLY A 191 9.08 -25.48 -46.91
N THR A 192 9.40 -24.23 -47.23
CA THR A 192 10.03 -23.84 -48.50
C THR A 192 11.42 -23.26 -48.27
N VAL A 193 12.26 -23.20 -49.31
CA VAL A 193 13.59 -22.62 -49.23
C VAL A 193 13.74 -21.46 -50.20
N SER A 194 14.25 -20.33 -49.71
CA SER A 194 14.62 -19.16 -50.51
C SER A 194 15.87 -18.50 -49.95
N GLY A 195 16.84 -18.17 -50.81
CA GLY A 195 18.07 -17.45 -50.42
C GLY A 195 18.95 -18.15 -49.37
N GLY A 196 18.84 -19.47 -49.20
CA GLY A 196 19.52 -20.22 -48.13
C GLY A 196 18.78 -20.21 -46.78
N SER A 197 17.55 -19.71 -46.74
CA SER A 197 16.68 -19.79 -45.56
C SER A 197 15.52 -20.77 -45.81
N TRP A 198 15.25 -21.62 -44.82
CA TRP A 198 14.10 -22.55 -44.79
C TRP A 198 12.96 -21.93 -43.98
N THR A 199 11.78 -21.77 -44.58
CA THR A 199 10.61 -21.11 -43.97
C THR A 199 9.47 -22.11 -43.79
N ALA A 200 8.92 -22.19 -42.58
CA ALA A 200 7.78 -23.04 -42.24
C ALA A 200 6.49 -22.56 -42.93
N VAL A 201 5.70 -23.49 -43.45
CA VAL A 201 4.46 -23.21 -44.21
C VAL A 201 3.23 -23.79 -43.52
N ALA A 202 3.23 -25.08 -43.17
CA ALA A 202 2.10 -25.74 -42.52
C ALA A 202 2.56 -26.91 -41.63
N GLN A 203 1.68 -27.40 -40.77
CA GLN A 203 2.00 -28.47 -39.82
C GLN A 203 2.55 -29.73 -40.51
N GLY A 204 3.67 -30.25 -40.00
CA GLY A 204 4.24 -31.50 -40.50
C GLY A 204 5.74 -31.65 -40.19
N LEU A 205 6.33 -32.72 -40.72
CA LEU A 205 7.76 -33.03 -40.57
C LEU A 205 8.48 -32.82 -41.91
N GLY A 206 9.26 -31.75 -42.00
CA GLY A 206 10.07 -31.41 -43.18
C GLY A 206 11.56 -31.68 -42.94
N LYS A 207 12.35 -31.64 -44.01
CA LYS A 207 13.82 -31.60 -43.94
C LYS A 207 14.37 -30.57 -44.93
N ALA A 208 15.56 -30.07 -44.62
CA ALA A 208 16.39 -29.32 -45.55
C ALA A 208 17.42 -30.26 -46.20
N GLN A 209 17.65 -30.04 -47.49
CA GLN A 209 18.72 -30.68 -48.26
C GLN A 209 19.70 -29.61 -48.76
N ALA A 210 20.93 -30.03 -49.02
CA ALA A 210 21.92 -29.20 -49.70
C ALA A 210 22.63 -30.01 -50.81
N GLU A 211 22.75 -29.41 -51.98
CA GLU A 211 23.57 -29.86 -53.09
C GLU A 211 24.85 -29.00 -53.15
N ASP A 212 26.02 -29.60 -53.36
CA ASP A 212 27.29 -28.87 -53.51
C ASP A 212 27.58 -28.50 -54.98
N ALA A 213 28.62 -27.70 -55.20
CA ALA A 213 28.97 -27.14 -56.51
C ALA A 213 29.36 -28.18 -57.58
N ILE A 214 29.47 -29.45 -57.21
CA ILE A 214 29.77 -30.58 -58.10
C ILE A 214 28.66 -31.65 -58.07
N SER A 215 27.45 -31.25 -57.66
CA SER A 215 26.22 -32.05 -57.61
C SER A 215 26.24 -33.28 -56.70
N ASN A 216 27.02 -33.25 -55.62
CA ASN A 216 26.78 -34.15 -54.49
C ASN A 216 25.59 -33.62 -53.67
N THR A 217 24.63 -34.48 -53.33
CA THR A 217 23.47 -34.12 -52.51
C THR A 217 23.55 -34.73 -51.10
N GLY A 218 23.32 -33.93 -50.06
CA GLY A 218 23.17 -34.40 -48.67
C GLY A 218 21.82 -34.04 -48.07
N THR A 219 21.18 -35.03 -47.43
CA THR A 219 19.87 -34.90 -46.78
C THR A 219 19.98 -35.06 -45.26
N ASN A 220 21.08 -34.55 -44.69
CA ASN A 220 21.51 -34.84 -43.33
C ASN A 220 20.97 -33.86 -42.26
N SER A 221 19.95 -33.06 -42.58
CA SER A 221 19.13 -32.51 -41.50
C SER A 221 18.34 -33.67 -40.86
N GLY A 222 18.19 -33.61 -39.54
CA GLY A 222 17.06 -34.20 -38.85
C GLY A 222 15.75 -33.52 -39.26
N TRP A 223 14.67 -33.84 -38.55
CA TRP A 223 13.35 -33.28 -38.84
C TRP A 223 13.24 -31.83 -38.37
N TYR A 224 12.64 -31.00 -39.20
CA TYR A 224 12.06 -29.72 -38.83
C TYR A 224 10.57 -29.96 -38.61
N ASP A 225 10.14 -29.77 -37.37
CA ASP A 225 8.80 -30.09 -36.88
C ASP A 225 7.98 -28.80 -36.81
N VAL A 226 7.10 -28.61 -37.78
CA VAL A 226 6.23 -27.43 -37.85
C VAL A 226 4.94 -27.73 -37.09
N ARG A 227 4.63 -26.87 -36.12
CA ARG A 227 3.47 -26.96 -35.25
C ARG A 227 2.40 -25.95 -35.63
N THR A 228 1.11 -26.30 -35.49
CA THR A 228 0.02 -25.39 -35.91
C THR A 228 -0.01 -24.12 -35.04
N PHE A 229 -0.01 -24.29 -33.72
CA PHE A 229 -0.08 -23.17 -32.78
C PHE A 229 1.20 -23.04 -31.95
N ASP A 230 1.50 -21.81 -31.52
CA ASP A 230 2.40 -21.55 -30.39
C ASP A 230 1.54 -21.37 -29.14
N LEU A 231 1.81 -22.13 -28.08
CA LEU A 231 1.08 -22.04 -26.81
C LEU A 231 2.09 -21.71 -25.70
N ASP A 232 1.88 -20.59 -25.03
CA ASP A 232 2.79 -20.03 -24.04
C ASP A 232 2.08 -19.77 -22.71
N ILE A 233 2.76 -20.10 -21.61
CA ILE A 233 2.34 -19.78 -20.25
C ILE A 233 3.22 -18.60 -19.83
N GLY A 234 2.62 -17.46 -19.50
CA GLY A 234 3.36 -16.28 -19.06
C GLY A 234 4.00 -16.43 -17.67
N SER A 235 4.42 -15.29 -17.12
CA SER A 235 5.00 -15.20 -15.78
C SER A 235 4.18 -14.30 -14.86
N ALA A 236 4.13 -14.64 -13.57
CA ALA A 236 3.57 -13.78 -12.53
C ALA A 236 4.44 -13.80 -11.26
N THR A 237 4.48 -12.65 -10.57
CA THR A 237 5.20 -12.44 -9.32
C THR A 237 4.26 -11.76 -8.32
N GLY A 238 4.27 -12.21 -7.07
CA GLY A 238 3.56 -11.58 -5.97
C GLY A 238 3.97 -12.16 -4.62
N TYR A 239 3.16 -11.98 -3.59
CA TYR A 239 3.52 -12.36 -2.22
C TYR A 239 2.96 -13.73 -1.82
N THR A 240 3.60 -14.37 -0.84
CA THR A 240 3.06 -15.55 -0.17
C THR A 240 1.69 -15.22 0.44
N THR A 241 0.79 -16.21 0.47
CA THR A 241 -0.67 -16.06 0.77
C THR A 241 -1.54 -15.41 -0.32
N GLN A 242 -0.99 -14.89 -1.42
CA GLN A 242 -1.78 -14.34 -2.52
C GLN A 242 -2.10 -15.37 -3.62
N GLU A 243 -3.22 -15.16 -4.32
CA GLU A 243 -3.53 -15.83 -5.58
C GLU A 243 -2.87 -15.06 -6.75
N LEU A 244 -2.05 -15.75 -7.53
CA LEU A 244 -1.39 -15.19 -8.72
C LEU A 244 -2.09 -15.68 -9.99
N ARG A 245 -2.27 -14.74 -10.94
CA ARG A 245 -2.92 -14.99 -12.23
C ARG A 245 -1.85 -15.01 -13.33
N VAL A 246 -1.75 -16.12 -14.06
CA VAL A 246 -0.77 -16.35 -15.13
C VAL A 246 -1.50 -16.46 -16.47
N PRO A 247 -1.16 -15.67 -17.50
CA PRO A 247 -1.85 -15.73 -18.78
C PRO A 247 -1.43 -17.00 -19.53
N LEU A 248 -2.40 -17.71 -20.08
CA LEU A 248 -2.20 -18.75 -21.09
C LEU A 248 -2.49 -18.12 -22.46
N THR A 249 -1.47 -17.97 -23.30
CA THR A 249 -1.57 -17.27 -24.59
C THR A 249 -1.30 -18.19 -25.76
N MET A 250 -1.98 -17.95 -26.87
CA MET A 250 -1.88 -18.73 -28.10
C MET A 250 -1.56 -17.82 -29.28
N LYS A 251 -0.72 -18.32 -30.19
CA LYS A 251 -0.52 -17.74 -31.52
C LYS A 251 -0.91 -18.71 -32.63
N ASP A 252 -1.75 -18.24 -33.54
CA ASP A 252 -2.10 -18.90 -34.80
C ASP A 252 -1.60 -18.05 -35.98
N PRO A 253 -0.42 -18.36 -36.58
CA PRO A 253 0.09 -17.63 -37.73
C PRO A 253 -0.66 -17.95 -39.04
N SER A 254 -1.43 -19.03 -39.09
CA SER A 254 -2.09 -19.55 -40.30
C SER A 254 -3.55 -19.12 -40.41
N GLY A 255 -4.16 -18.69 -39.30
CA GLY A 255 -5.60 -18.41 -39.23
C GLY A 255 -6.47 -19.66 -39.32
N THR A 256 -5.92 -20.83 -38.94
CA THR A 256 -6.62 -22.12 -38.92
C THR A 256 -7.83 -22.09 -37.98
N GLY A 257 -7.66 -21.47 -36.81
CA GLY A 257 -8.59 -21.54 -35.69
C GLY A 257 -8.74 -22.93 -35.09
N PHE A 258 -9.52 -23.03 -34.01
CA PHE A 258 -9.87 -24.29 -33.34
C PHE A 258 -11.32 -24.32 -32.86
N TYR A 259 -11.94 -25.49 -32.79
CA TYR A 259 -13.27 -25.71 -32.20
C TYR A 259 -13.19 -26.30 -30.78
N ALA A 260 -12.20 -27.16 -30.55
CA ALA A 260 -11.97 -27.84 -29.29
C ALA A 260 -10.48 -27.99 -29.00
N GLY A 261 -10.14 -28.17 -27.72
CA GLY A 261 -8.78 -28.44 -27.29
C GLY A 261 -8.69 -29.04 -25.90
N ASP A 262 -7.65 -29.86 -25.73
CA ASP A 262 -7.22 -30.44 -24.46
C ASP A 262 -5.80 -29.93 -24.15
N ILE A 263 -5.60 -29.34 -22.98
CA ILE A 263 -4.31 -28.80 -22.52
C ILE A 263 -4.00 -29.37 -21.12
N ARG A 264 -2.85 -29.99 -20.96
CA ARG A 264 -2.27 -30.35 -19.66
C ARG A 264 -1.19 -29.34 -19.28
N VAL A 265 -1.39 -28.62 -18.18
CA VAL A 265 -0.38 -27.77 -17.54
C VAL A 265 0.20 -28.53 -16.35
N ASP A 266 1.47 -28.90 -16.42
CA ASP A 266 2.22 -29.51 -15.33
C ASP A 266 2.81 -28.40 -14.45
N GLY A 267 2.33 -28.32 -13.21
CA GLY A 267 2.80 -27.39 -12.18
C GLY A 267 3.72 -28.06 -11.15
N HIS A 268 3.78 -27.46 -9.96
CA HIS A 268 4.62 -27.93 -8.84
C HIS A 268 3.78 -28.28 -7.62
N THR A 269 4.21 -29.26 -6.81
CA THR A 269 3.45 -29.76 -5.64
C THR A 269 3.30 -28.76 -4.48
N ALA A 270 4.04 -27.66 -4.51
CA ALA A 270 3.90 -26.53 -3.58
C ALA A 270 2.88 -25.48 -4.05
N LEU A 271 2.31 -25.64 -5.24
CA LEU A 271 1.30 -24.74 -5.81
C LEU A 271 -0.06 -25.44 -5.83
N GLN A 272 -1.10 -24.69 -5.51
CA GLN A 272 -2.49 -25.12 -5.60
C GLN A 272 -3.17 -24.34 -6.72
N PHE A 273 -3.75 -25.06 -7.68
CA PHE A 273 -4.58 -24.46 -8.74
C PHE A 273 -5.96 -24.13 -8.19
N THR A 274 -6.39 -22.88 -8.35
CA THR A 274 -7.63 -22.35 -7.77
C THR A 274 -8.71 -22.02 -8.81
N GLY A 275 -8.34 -21.91 -10.09
CA GLY A 275 -9.29 -21.71 -11.18
C GLY A 275 -8.69 -21.20 -12.48
N LEU A 276 -9.54 -21.02 -13.49
CA LEU A 276 -9.19 -20.45 -14.79
C LEU A 276 -10.21 -19.37 -15.15
N ASP A 277 -9.75 -18.14 -15.39
CA ASP A 277 -10.61 -17.03 -15.82
C ASP A 277 -10.60 -16.90 -17.34
N VAL A 278 -11.77 -17.02 -17.96
CA VAL A 278 -11.93 -16.92 -19.43
C VAL A 278 -12.81 -15.75 -19.89
N ALA A 279 -13.51 -15.07 -18.98
CA ALA A 279 -14.40 -13.95 -19.33
C ALA A 279 -13.63 -12.82 -20.03
N GLY A 280 -14.04 -12.46 -21.25
CA GLY A 280 -13.38 -11.48 -22.11
C GLY A 280 -12.15 -12.00 -22.89
N TYR A 281 -11.85 -13.30 -22.85
CA TYR A 281 -10.71 -13.94 -23.52
C TYR A 281 -11.17 -14.97 -24.57
N LEU A 282 -10.25 -15.60 -25.31
CA LEU A 282 -10.64 -16.48 -26.44
C LEU A 282 -11.54 -17.66 -26.03
N LEU A 283 -11.36 -18.22 -24.82
CA LEU A 283 -12.19 -19.31 -24.31
C LEU A 283 -13.53 -18.85 -23.72
N ASP A 284 -13.86 -17.56 -23.77
CA ASP A 284 -15.15 -17.06 -23.27
C ASP A 284 -16.33 -17.70 -24.03
N GLY A 285 -17.38 -18.02 -23.29
CA GLY A 285 -18.57 -18.73 -23.78
C GLY A 285 -18.38 -20.17 -24.25
N MET A 286 -17.14 -20.72 -24.30
CA MET A 286 -16.92 -22.12 -24.67
C MET A 286 -17.34 -23.08 -23.53
N ASN A 287 -17.70 -24.32 -23.86
CA ASN A 287 -17.99 -25.35 -22.87
C ASN A 287 -16.67 -25.88 -22.28
N LEU A 288 -16.22 -25.27 -21.19
CA LEU A 288 -14.95 -25.53 -20.51
C LEU A 288 -15.12 -26.46 -19.30
N GLN A 289 -14.21 -27.42 -19.17
CA GLN A 289 -14.01 -28.24 -17.97
C GLN A 289 -12.55 -28.16 -17.51
N THR A 290 -12.37 -28.09 -16.19
CA THR A 290 -11.04 -28.09 -15.55
C THR A 290 -10.95 -29.22 -14.53
N ASN A 291 -9.87 -29.98 -14.53
CA ASN A 291 -9.62 -31.05 -13.58
C ASN A 291 -8.15 -31.04 -13.11
N THR A 292 -7.86 -31.61 -11.94
CA THR A 292 -6.53 -31.64 -11.34
C THR A 292 -6.12 -33.05 -10.94
N SER A 293 -4.91 -33.46 -11.28
CA SER A 293 -4.32 -34.73 -10.87
C SER A 293 -2.88 -34.53 -10.40
N GLY A 294 -2.65 -34.63 -9.10
CA GLY A 294 -1.39 -34.21 -8.50
C GLY A 294 -1.14 -32.72 -8.74
N ALA A 295 0.04 -32.37 -9.24
CA ALA A 295 0.40 -30.99 -9.60
C ALA A 295 -0.02 -30.60 -11.04
N SER A 296 -0.64 -31.50 -11.80
CA SER A 296 -1.05 -31.27 -13.19
C SER A 296 -2.52 -30.82 -13.27
N VAL A 297 -2.76 -29.78 -14.06
CA VAL A 297 -4.09 -29.24 -14.38
C VAL A 297 -4.44 -29.65 -15.81
N TYR A 298 -5.67 -30.09 -16.03
CA TYR A 298 -6.21 -30.49 -17.32
C TYR A 298 -7.35 -29.53 -17.67
N LEU A 299 -7.28 -28.94 -18.86
CA LEU A 299 -8.23 -27.98 -19.39
C LEU A 299 -8.79 -28.57 -20.68
N SER A 300 -10.09 -28.85 -20.72
CA SER A 300 -10.78 -29.40 -21.89
C SER A 300 -11.89 -28.44 -22.27
N PHE A 301 -11.93 -27.98 -23.52
CA PHE A 301 -12.95 -27.04 -24.00
C PHE A 301 -13.43 -27.39 -25.41
N ALA A 302 -14.69 -27.08 -25.69
CA ALA A 302 -15.29 -27.21 -27.02
C ALA A 302 -16.42 -26.20 -27.26
N ASP A 303 -16.61 -25.78 -28.51
CA ASP A 303 -17.74 -24.96 -28.96
C ASP A 303 -18.12 -25.30 -30.42
N ALA A 304 -19.33 -24.94 -30.84
CA ALA A 304 -19.81 -25.10 -32.21
C ALA A 304 -19.28 -24.03 -33.18
N MET A 305 -18.78 -22.91 -32.66
CA MET A 305 -18.12 -21.86 -33.44
C MET A 305 -16.61 -21.85 -33.18
N PRO A 306 -15.76 -21.78 -34.23
CA PRO A 306 -14.32 -21.80 -34.05
C PRO A 306 -13.84 -20.50 -33.41
N ARG A 307 -12.73 -20.58 -32.68
CA ARG A 307 -11.95 -19.44 -32.21
C ARG A 307 -10.69 -19.31 -33.08
N SER A 308 -10.44 -18.11 -33.61
CA SER A 308 -9.28 -17.82 -34.47
C SER A 308 -8.43 -16.72 -33.84
N PRO A 309 -7.28 -17.04 -33.22
CA PRO A 309 -6.37 -16.06 -32.66
C PRO A 309 -5.88 -15.04 -33.70
N MET A 310 -5.94 -13.74 -33.40
CA MET A 310 -5.47 -12.66 -34.26
C MET A 310 -4.06 -12.19 -33.87
N GLY A 311 -3.10 -13.11 -33.97
CA GLY A 311 -1.74 -12.90 -33.48
C GLY A 311 -1.53 -13.66 -32.17
N THR A 312 -0.91 -13.04 -31.17
CA THR A 312 -0.75 -13.63 -29.83
C THR A 312 -1.89 -13.14 -28.93
N ASP A 313 -2.89 -13.99 -28.73
CA ASP A 313 -4.08 -13.73 -27.93
C ASP A 313 -4.09 -14.57 -26.65
N THR A 314 -4.83 -14.10 -25.63
CA THR A 314 -4.99 -14.84 -24.37
C THR A 314 -6.17 -15.81 -24.46
N LEU A 315 -5.93 -17.10 -24.15
CA LEU A 315 -6.98 -18.12 -23.96
C LEU A 315 -7.75 -17.87 -22.65
N GLY A 316 -7.01 -17.60 -21.58
CA GLY A 316 -7.51 -17.26 -20.26
C GLY A 316 -6.37 -17.09 -19.25
N TRP A 317 -6.71 -16.88 -17.98
CA TRP A 317 -5.73 -16.72 -16.89
C TRP A 317 -5.83 -17.87 -15.90
N LEU A 318 -4.75 -18.63 -15.77
CA LEU A 318 -4.60 -19.69 -14.76
C LEU A 318 -4.39 -19.04 -13.41
N ARG A 319 -5.11 -19.50 -12.39
CA ARG A 319 -5.01 -18.99 -11.02
C ARG A 319 -4.33 -20.03 -10.12
N TYR A 320 -3.32 -19.59 -9.39
CA TYR A 320 -2.54 -20.41 -8.48
C TYR A 320 -2.27 -19.67 -7.17
N GLU A 321 -2.45 -20.36 -6.06
CA GLU A 321 -2.00 -19.92 -4.74
C GLU A 321 -0.84 -20.79 -4.24
N LYS A 322 -0.12 -20.28 -3.24
CA LYS A 322 0.92 -21.02 -2.51
C LYS A 322 0.51 -21.15 -1.04
N PRO A 323 0.05 -22.33 -0.59
CA PRO A 323 -0.51 -22.50 0.76
C PRO A 323 0.49 -22.29 1.91
N ASP A 324 1.79 -22.51 1.69
CA ASP A 324 2.83 -22.36 2.71
C ASP A 324 3.56 -20.99 2.59
N PRO A 325 3.90 -20.33 3.72
CA PRO A 325 4.27 -18.90 3.73
C PRO A 325 5.69 -18.56 3.22
N GLY A 326 6.48 -19.53 2.77
CA GLY A 326 7.87 -19.31 2.32
C GLY A 326 7.99 -18.84 0.87
N ALA A 327 8.94 -17.95 0.57
CA ALA A 327 9.26 -17.56 -0.80
C ALA A 327 9.71 -18.74 -1.68
N GLY A 328 9.46 -18.66 -2.99
CA GLY A 328 9.85 -19.70 -3.95
C GLY A 328 9.61 -19.31 -5.40
N ASN A 329 10.39 -19.91 -6.31
CA ASN A 329 10.22 -19.78 -7.75
C ASN A 329 9.85 -21.14 -8.34
N TYR A 330 8.82 -21.17 -9.18
CA TYR A 330 8.24 -22.38 -9.74
C TYR A 330 8.08 -22.24 -11.25
N THR A 331 8.29 -23.32 -11.99
CA THR A 331 8.05 -23.39 -13.43
C THR A 331 6.70 -24.06 -13.67
N LEU A 332 5.90 -23.51 -14.58
CA LEU A 332 4.75 -24.17 -15.17
C LEU A 332 5.12 -24.61 -16.58
N SER A 333 4.75 -25.82 -16.97
CA SER A 333 5.06 -26.35 -18.32
C SER A 333 3.83 -26.98 -18.95
N ILE A 334 3.74 -26.96 -20.28
CA ILE A 334 2.66 -27.63 -21.00
C ILE A 334 3.09 -29.09 -21.20
N GLY A 335 2.52 -29.99 -20.41
CA GLY A 335 2.79 -31.43 -20.42
C GLY A 335 2.22 -32.16 -21.63
N GLY A 336 1.32 -31.51 -22.36
CA GLY A 336 0.74 -31.94 -23.63
C GLY A 336 -0.43 -31.03 -24.00
N ALA A 337 -0.60 -30.74 -25.28
CA ALA A 337 -1.79 -30.05 -25.78
C ALA A 337 -2.12 -30.49 -27.21
N LEU A 338 -3.40 -30.62 -27.51
CA LEU A 338 -3.94 -31.06 -28.79
C LEU A 338 -5.26 -30.33 -29.06
N PHE A 339 -5.43 -29.84 -30.29
CA PHE A 339 -6.60 -29.08 -30.72
C PHE A 339 -7.23 -29.77 -31.94
N ASP A 340 -8.56 -29.83 -32.00
CA ASP A 340 -9.34 -30.52 -33.05
C ASP A 340 -8.75 -31.89 -33.45
N GLU A 341 -8.35 -32.69 -32.46
CA GLU A 341 -7.73 -34.03 -32.57
C GLU A 341 -6.40 -34.12 -33.36
N THR A 342 -5.99 -33.06 -34.06
CA THR A 342 -4.98 -33.11 -35.12
C THR A 342 -4.00 -31.94 -35.12
N HIS A 343 -4.41 -30.77 -34.62
CA HIS A 343 -3.56 -29.59 -34.52
C HIS A 343 -2.68 -29.68 -33.28
N ASN A 344 -1.38 -29.84 -33.52
CA ASN A 344 -0.36 -29.90 -32.49
C ASN A 344 0.17 -28.48 -32.16
N VAL A 345 0.77 -28.34 -30.98
CA VAL A 345 1.36 -27.07 -30.53
C VAL A 345 2.87 -27.16 -30.37
N ARG A 346 3.54 -26.02 -30.51
CA ARG A 346 4.80 -25.73 -29.83
C ARG A 346 4.44 -25.17 -28.45
N ALA A 347 5.20 -25.57 -27.44
CA ALA A 347 4.92 -25.24 -26.05
C ALA A 347 6.09 -24.45 -25.43
N ALA A 348 5.77 -23.36 -24.75
CA ALA A 348 6.68 -22.63 -23.89
C ALA A 348 6.31 -22.80 -22.39
N THR A 349 7.23 -22.42 -21.50
CA THR A 349 7.13 -22.62 -20.05
C THR A 349 7.02 -21.28 -19.32
N GLY A 350 6.07 -21.19 -18.41
CA GLY A 350 5.85 -20.02 -17.56
C GLY A 350 6.51 -20.11 -16.21
N SER A 351 6.42 -19.03 -15.43
CA SER A 351 6.97 -19.00 -14.08
C SER A 351 6.11 -18.27 -13.06
N LEU A 352 6.12 -18.79 -11.84
CA LEU A 352 5.47 -18.21 -10.67
C LEU A 352 6.52 -17.89 -9.61
N SER A 353 6.59 -16.63 -9.18
CA SER A 353 7.51 -16.17 -8.14
C SER A 353 6.72 -15.65 -6.94
N PHE A 354 6.83 -16.36 -5.81
CA PHE A 354 6.26 -15.96 -4.54
C PHE A 354 7.35 -15.36 -3.65
N GLN A 355 7.15 -14.15 -3.18
CA GLN A 355 8.05 -13.43 -2.28
C GLN A 355 7.48 -13.42 -0.86
N ASN A 356 8.34 -13.38 0.15
CA ASN A 356 7.86 -13.20 1.54
C ASN A 356 7.16 -11.84 1.65
N LEU A 357 6.03 -11.82 2.34
CA LEU A 357 5.35 -10.60 2.79
C LEU A 357 6.33 -9.65 3.51
N PRO A 358 6.38 -8.34 3.16
CA PRO A 358 7.30 -7.40 3.79
C PRO A 358 6.91 -7.10 5.24
N ALA A 359 7.91 -6.79 6.08
CA ALA A 359 7.66 -6.47 7.48
C ALA A 359 6.94 -5.12 7.64
N ILE A 360 5.87 -5.13 8.43
CA ILE A 360 5.09 -3.97 8.84
C ILE A 360 4.96 -3.95 10.37
N GLY A 361 4.56 -2.83 10.95
CA GLY A 361 4.38 -2.68 12.39
C GLY A 361 3.46 -1.52 12.77
N ILE A 362 3.08 -1.47 14.04
CA ILE A 362 2.21 -0.43 14.60
C ILE A 362 3.00 0.35 15.68
N THR A 363 2.83 1.67 15.73
CA THR A 363 3.38 2.53 16.79
C THR A 363 2.30 3.43 17.38
N PRO A 364 2.19 3.60 18.72
CA PRO A 364 3.01 2.97 19.74
C PRO A 364 2.78 1.45 19.81
N GLY A 365 3.81 0.69 20.17
CA GLY A 365 3.75 -0.78 20.23
C GLY A 365 3.06 -1.33 21.49
N THR A 366 2.94 -0.51 22.53
CA THR A 366 2.23 -0.75 23.81
C THR A 366 1.80 0.62 24.35
N GLY A 367 0.79 0.68 25.21
CA GLY A 367 0.33 1.97 25.75
C GLY A 367 -0.58 1.85 26.97
N SER A 368 -0.87 2.99 27.57
CA SER A 368 -1.93 3.17 28.56
C SER A 368 -2.76 4.38 28.17
N VAL A 369 -4.07 4.31 28.36
CA VAL A 369 -5.01 5.39 28.07
C VAL A 369 -6.16 5.33 29.07
N GLN A 370 -6.67 6.48 29.50
CA GLN A 370 -7.89 6.53 30.30
C GLN A 370 -9.09 6.24 29.38
N ALA A 371 -10.10 5.53 29.86
CA ALA A 371 -11.37 5.37 29.18
C ALA A 371 -11.94 6.77 28.83
N GLY A 372 -12.69 6.87 27.72
CA GLY A 372 -13.23 8.14 27.22
C GLY A 372 -12.22 9.01 26.48
N LEU A 373 -10.91 8.74 26.62
CA LEU A 373 -9.86 9.38 25.82
C LEU A 373 -9.48 8.54 24.60
N THR A 374 -8.71 9.15 23.69
CA THR A 374 -8.24 8.54 22.45
C THR A 374 -6.73 8.39 22.39
N LEU A 375 -6.24 7.31 21.78
CA LEU A 375 -4.84 7.07 21.48
C LEU A 375 -4.64 6.82 19.97
N LEU A 376 -3.80 7.62 19.31
CA LEU A 376 -3.54 7.47 17.88
C LEU A 376 -2.45 6.43 17.62
N PHE A 377 -2.77 5.44 16.79
CA PHE A 377 -1.82 4.46 16.27
C PHE A 377 -1.47 4.77 14.81
N ALA A 378 -0.17 4.74 14.51
CA ALA A 378 0.38 4.94 13.18
C ALA A 378 1.04 3.65 12.66
N THR A 379 1.02 3.49 11.35
CA THR A 379 1.67 2.37 10.65
C THR A 379 3.17 2.60 10.46
N THR A 380 3.96 1.53 10.45
CA THR A 380 5.40 1.54 10.17
C THR A 380 5.79 0.40 9.23
N GLY A 381 6.92 0.53 8.54
CA GLY A 381 7.36 -0.45 7.53
C GLY A 381 6.71 -0.22 6.17
N ALA A 382 6.69 -1.26 5.33
CA ALA A 382 6.24 -1.17 3.93
C ALA A 382 4.76 -1.53 3.76
N VAL A 383 3.88 -0.78 4.44
CA VAL A 383 2.42 -0.98 4.41
C VAL A 383 1.83 -0.56 3.06
N VAL A 384 0.97 -1.41 2.49
CA VAL A 384 0.25 -1.14 1.23
C VAL A 384 -1.21 -0.80 1.52
N PRO A 385 -1.67 0.44 1.28
CA PRO A 385 -3.05 0.84 1.54
C PRO A 385 -4.05 0.29 0.49
N PRO A 386 -5.36 0.18 0.81
CA PRO A 386 -5.99 0.51 2.10
C PRO A 386 -5.60 -0.44 3.23
N VAL A 387 -5.81 0.01 4.46
CA VAL A 387 -5.60 -0.80 5.68
C VAL A 387 -6.91 -1.01 6.43
N ALA A 388 -7.01 -2.14 7.11
CA ALA A 388 -8.08 -2.46 8.04
C ALA A 388 -7.51 -2.57 9.45
N TRP A 389 -8.03 -1.75 10.37
CA TRP A 389 -7.72 -1.80 11.79
C TRP A 389 -8.75 -2.65 12.54
N SER A 390 -8.33 -3.29 13.62
CA SER A 390 -9.21 -4.00 14.54
C SER A 390 -8.68 -3.96 15.98
N VAL A 391 -9.60 -4.16 16.92
CA VAL A 391 -9.33 -4.28 18.36
C VAL A 391 -9.62 -5.71 18.81
N SER A 392 -8.85 -6.24 19.75
CA SER A 392 -9.04 -7.61 20.26
C SER A 392 -10.31 -7.79 21.10
N ASP A 393 -10.75 -6.73 21.79
CA ASP A 393 -11.99 -6.70 22.55
C ASP A 393 -12.73 -5.37 22.30
N PRO A 394 -13.93 -5.39 21.68
CA PRO A 394 -14.68 -4.18 21.39
C PRO A 394 -15.44 -3.59 22.59
N THR A 395 -15.48 -4.24 23.75
CA THR A 395 -16.10 -3.63 24.96
C THR A 395 -15.17 -2.60 25.59
N VAL A 396 -13.87 -2.90 25.61
CA VAL A 396 -12.79 -2.06 26.18
C VAL A 396 -12.48 -0.83 25.31
N GLY A 397 -12.70 -0.92 24.00
CA GLY A 397 -12.53 0.23 23.10
C GLY A 397 -12.83 -0.06 21.63
N SER A 398 -12.72 0.95 20.78
CA SER A 398 -12.93 0.85 19.33
C SER A 398 -11.82 1.58 18.57
N ILE A 399 -11.57 1.22 17.30
CA ILE A 399 -10.55 1.89 16.46
C ILE A 399 -11.14 2.24 15.09
N ASP A 400 -10.83 3.43 14.59
CA ASP A 400 -11.30 3.92 13.30
C ASP A 400 -10.36 3.57 12.13
N ALA A 401 -10.74 3.97 10.92
CA ALA A 401 -9.93 3.74 9.71
C ALA A 401 -8.63 4.58 9.66
N ALA A 402 -8.51 5.63 10.46
CA ALA A 402 -7.30 6.45 10.57
C ALA A 402 -6.30 5.91 11.62
N GLY A 403 -6.69 4.91 12.40
CA GLY A 403 -5.89 4.34 13.49
C GLY A 403 -6.12 5.04 14.83
N LEU A 404 -7.15 5.87 14.97
CA LEU A 404 -7.53 6.50 16.23
C LEU A 404 -8.32 5.50 17.09
N PHE A 405 -7.69 5.00 18.15
CA PHE A 405 -8.35 4.17 19.15
C PHE A 405 -9.10 5.08 20.13
N THR A 406 -10.36 4.78 20.41
CA THR A 406 -11.20 5.39 21.44
C THR A 406 -11.41 4.36 22.54
N ALA A 407 -10.93 4.66 23.74
CA ALA A 407 -11.11 3.81 24.91
C ALA A 407 -12.54 3.97 25.46
N LEU A 408 -13.19 2.87 25.84
CA LEU A 408 -14.60 2.86 26.26
C LEU A 408 -14.79 2.42 27.71
N ASP A 409 -14.04 1.41 28.14
CA ASP A 409 -14.22 0.72 29.44
C ASP A 409 -12.88 0.12 29.89
N ASN A 410 -12.71 -0.27 31.15
CA ASN A 410 -11.42 -0.79 31.62
C ASN A 410 -11.01 -2.12 30.98
N GLY A 411 -9.71 -2.42 31.09
CA GLY A 411 -9.16 -3.73 30.75
C GLY A 411 -7.95 -3.66 29.84
N THR A 412 -7.82 -4.65 28.96
CA THR A 412 -6.64 -4.79 28.09
C THR A 412 -7.00 -5.20 26.68
N VAL A 413 -6.46 -4.49 25.69
CA VAL A 413 -6.64 -4.81 24.27
C VAL A 413 -5.33 -4.87 23.50
N GLN A 414 -5.36 -5.52 22.35
CA GLN A 414 -4.37 -5.39 21.30
C GLN A 414 -5.01 -4.76 20.07
N ILE A 415 -4.29 -3.85 19.43
CA ILE A 415 -4.67 -3.28 18.14
C ILE A 415 -3.99 -4.11 17.06
N SER A 416 -4.76 -4.52 16.05
CA SER A 416 -4.26 -5.26 14.90
C SER A 416 -4.56 -4.53 13.59
N LEU A 417 -3.72 -4.79 12.60
CA LEU A 417 -3.66 -4.13 11.30
C LEU A 417 -3.54 -5.21 10.22
N ILE A 418 -4.36 -5.12 9.18
CA ILE A 418 -4.18 -5.88 7.93
C ILE A 418 -4.11 -4.89 6.76
N ASP A 419 -3.13 -5.06 5.87
CA ASP A 419 -2.97 -4.21 4.67
C ASP A 419 -3.54 -4.85 3.40
N ALA A 420 -3.55 -4.09 2.29
CA ALA A 420 -4.16 -4.51 1.03
C ALA A 420 -3.49 -5.72 0.35
N ILE A 421 -2.27 -6.10 0.76
CA ILE A 421 -1.58 -7.29 0.25
C ILE A 421 -1.60 -8.46 1.22
N GLY A 422 -2.23 -8.30 2.39
CA GLY A 422 -2.38 -9.34 3.42
C GLY A 422 -1.29 -9.33 4.49
N ASN A 423 -0.43 -8.30 4.54
CA ASN A 423 0.50 -8.15 5.67
C ASN A 423 -0.29 -7.91 6.96
N THR A 424 0.14 -8.52 8.06
CA THR A 424 -0.48 -8.33 9.38
C THR A 424 0.52 -7.80 10.40
N ALA A 425 0.05 -6.93 11.29
CA ALA A 425 0.76 -6.54 12.50
C ALA A 425 -0.22 -6.42 13.67
N SER A 426 0.31 -6.58 14.89
CA SER A 426 -0.41 -6.36 16.14
C SER A 426 0.49 -5.62 17.13
N THR A 427 -0.11 -4.81 17.99
CA THR A 427 0.56 -4.24 19.16
C THR A 427 0.77 -5.33 20.23
N GLY A 428 1.64 -5.05 21.21
CA GLY A 428 1.50 -5.63 22.54
C GLY A 428 0.27 -5.09 23.26
N THR A 429 0.19 -5.35 24.56
CA THR A 429 -0.95 -4.92 25.38
C THR A 429 -1.07 -3.41 25.47
N ILE A 430 -2.29 -2.92 25.25
CA ILE A 430 -2.75 -1.57 25.59
C ILE A 430 -3.63 -1.71 26.84
N HIS A 431 -3.31 -0.96 27.88
CA HIS A 431 -4.10 -0.91 29.12
C HIS A 431 -5.10 0.25 29.06
N VAL A 432 -6.36 -0.03 29.35
CA VAL A 432 -7.39 0.99 29.56
C VAL A 432 -7.74 1.05 31.04
N TRP A 433 -7.75 2.27 31.58
CA TRP A 433 -7.98 2.59 32.98
C TRP A 433 -9.23 3.46 33.10
N ASP A 434 -10.08 3.23 34.09
CA ASP A 434 -11.35 3.96 34.24
C ASP A 434 -11.15 5.46 34.50
N ALA A 435 -10.24 5.75 35.41
CA ALA A 435 -9.94 7.10 35.89
C ALA A 435 -8.44 7.30 36.13
N LEU A 436 -8.05 8.56 36.26
CA LEU A 436 -6.72 8.96 36.71
C LEU A 436 -6.76 9.23 38.23
N LEU A 437 -5.97 8.51 39.02
CA LEU A 437 -5.67 8.89 40.40
C LEU A 437 -4.38 9.69 40.39
N LYS A 438 -4.46 10.96 40.79
CA LYS A 438 -3.38 11.93 40.72
C LYS A 438 -3.05 12.47 42.11
N VAL A 439 -1.77 12.66 42.38
CA VAL A 439 -1.30 13.54 43.45
C VAL A 439 -0.92 14.87 42.81
N GLU A 440 -1.50 15.98 43.27
CA GLU A 440 -1.26 17.29 42.66
C GLU A 440 0.13 17.86 43.03
N ASP A 441 0.68 18.68 42.13
CA ASP A 441 1.90 19.46 42.40
C ASP A 441 1.57 20.62 43.36
N VAL A 442 2.37 20.80 44.41
CA VAL A 442 2.16 21.85 45.42
C VAL A 442 3.46 22.56 45.81
N GLN A 443 3.35 23.77 46.38
CA GLN A 443 4.49 24.49 46.96
C GLN A 443 4.29 24.74 48.45
N ALA A 444 5.39 24.77 49.20
CA ALA A 444 5.35 24.95 50.65
C ALA A 444 6.53 25.80 51.17
N PRO A 445 6.32 26.61 52.22
CA PRO A 445 7.40 27.30 52.92
C PRO A 445 8.25 26.34 53.76
N VAL A 446 9.50 26.71 54.01
CA VAL A 446 10.40 25.94 54.89
C VAL A 446 9.87 25.96 56.33
N GLY A 447 9.64 24.79 56.93
CA GLY A 447 9.19 24.68 58.32
C GLY A 447 7.70 24.95 58.54
N GLY A 448 6.90 24.98 57.48
CA GLY A 448 5.44 25.12 57.55
C GLY A 448 4.68 23.85 57.18
N ASP A 449 3.36 23.92 57.29
CA ASP A 449 2.43 22.87 56.89
C ASP A 449 2.11 22.92 55.38
N VAL A 450 1.71 21.78 54.82
CA VAL A 450 1.29 21.65 53.43
C VAL A 450 0.28 20.52 53.25
N TRP A 451 -0.83 20.82 52.58
CA TRP A 451 -1.88 19.87 52.21
C TRP A 451 -1.69 19.48 50.75
N VAL A 452 -1.34 18.22 50.51
CA VAL A 452 -1.18 17.68 49.15
C VAL A 452 -2.52 17.08 48.71
N PRO A 453 -3.22 17.64 47.70
CA PRO A 453 -4.45 17.07 47.20
C PRO A 453 -4.19 15.72 46.50
N VAL A 454 -5.04 14.74 46.79
CA VAL A 454 -5.14 13.49 46.03
C VAL A 454 -6.46 13.53 45.26
N THR A 455 -6.39 13.60 43.94
CA THR A 455 -7.52 13.76 43.02
C THR A 455 -7.85 12.43 42.35
N LEU A 456 -9.10 11.99 42.42
CA LEU A 456 -9.63 10.95 41.54
C LEU A 456 -10.39 11.62 40.41
N GLY A 457 -9.83 11.60 39.20
CA GLY A 457 -10.45 12.14 37.99
C GLY A 457 -11.77 11.44 37.64
N PRO A 458 -12.54 11.99 36.68
CA PRO A 458 -13.83 11.42 36.29
C PRO A 458 -13.66 10.01 35.70
N SER A 459 -14.63 9.15 35.99
CA SER A 459 -14.73 7.79 35.44
C SER A 459 -15.84 7.73 34.39
N VAL A 460 -15.63 7.00 33.30
CA VAL A 460 -16.58 6.95 32.16
C VAL A 460 -17.85 6.16 32.48
N ASN A 461 -17.71 5.18 33.36
CA ASN A 461 -18.81 4.36 33.85
C ASN A 461 -19.59 5.04 34.99
N ASN A 462 -19.12 6.18 35.52
CA ASN A 462 -19.70 6.91 36.66
C ASN A 462 -20.00 5.98 37.85
N GLU A 463 -19.01 5.15 38.21
CA GLU A 463 -19.14 4.19 39.30
C GLU A 463 -19.08 4.81 40.69
N ASP A 464 -20.05 4.43 41.54
CA ASP A 464 -20.07 4.72 42.97
C ASP A 464 -18.81 4.18 43.66
N VAL A 465 -17.92 5.06 44.11
CA VAL A 465 -16.87 4.70 45.05
C VAL A 465 -17.48 4.63 46.45
N ARG A 466 -17.30 3.49 47.13
CA ARG A 466 -17.80 3.18 48.49
C ARG A 466 -16.68 2.88 49.49
N ALA A 467 -15.53 2.46 48.98
CA ALA A 467 -14.31 2.30 49.74
C ALA A 467 -13.09 2.62 48.87
N PHE A 468 -11.99 3.05 49.49
CA PHE A 468 -10.68 3.06 48.87
C PHE A 468 -9.56 2.72 49.86
N SER A 469 -8.48 2.16 49.33
CA SER A 469 -7.21 1.95 50.00
C SER A 469 -6.11 2.50 49.10
N ILE A 470 -5.31 3.45 49.56
CA ILE A 470 -4.20 4.04 48.80
C ILE A 470 -2.91 4.05 49.62
N ASP A 471 -1.79 3.75 48.98
CA ASP A 471 -0.45 3.90 49.56
C ASP A 471 0.29 5.06 48.89
N VAL A 472 0.67 6.06 49.68
CA VAL A 472 1.37 7.28 49.26
C VAL A 472 2.79 7.27 49.83
N GLY A 473 3.79 7.21 48.96
CA GLY A 473 5.20 7.32 49.30
C GLY A 473 5.68 8.78 49.40
N PHE A 474 6.50 9.08 50.39
CA PHE A 474 7.07 10.41 50.63
C PHE A 474 8.47 10.32 51.28
N ASP A 475 9.32 11.33 51.08
CA ASP A 475 10.64 11.39 51.72
C ASP A 475 10.52 11.80 53.21
N ALA A 476 10.50 10.80 54.09
CA ALA A 476 10.44 10.98 55.55
C ALA A 476 11.67 11.71 56.17
N THR A 477 12.70 12.04 55.38
CA THR A 477 13.80 12.91 55.82
C THR A 477 13.53 14.40 55.55
N ARG A 478 12.45 14.70 54.80
CA ARG A 478 12.05 16.06 54.39
C ARG A 478 10.63 16.45 54.80
N LEU A 479 9.73 15.47 54.92
CA LEU A 479 8.34 15.66 55.28
C LEU A 479 7.99 14.76 56.47
N ALA A 480 7.23 15.27 57.43
CA ALA A 480 6.57 14.48 58.45
C ALA A 480 5.07 14.47 58.18
N PHE A 481 4.46 13.28 58.10
CA PHE A 481 3.00 13.18 57.97
C PHE A 481 2.32 13.61 59.27
N VAL A 482 1.29 14.46 59.14
CA VAL A 482 0.51 14.98 60.26
C VAL A 482 -0.87 14.31 60.29
N ALA A 483 -1.64 14.43 59.20
CA ALA A 483 -3.01 13.91 59.12
C ALA A 483 -3.44 13.58 57.68
N TRP A 484 -4.50 12.78 57.56
CA TRP A 484 -5.31 12.73 56.35
C TRP A 484 -6.56 13.54 56.61
N GLU A 485 -6.81 14.55 55.79
CA GLU A 485 -7.98 15.42 55.90
C GLU A 485 -8.91 15.18 54.73
N SER A 486 -10.14 14.77 55.02
CA SER A 486 -11.19 14.55 54.02
C SER A 486 -12.21 15.68 53.95
N ILE A 487 -12.05 16.77 54.73
CA ILE A 487 -13.02 17.89 54.82
C ILE A 487 -14.47 17.40 54.67
N GLY A 488 -15.24 17.85 53.68
CA GLY A 488 -15.01 18.79 52.57
C GLY A 488 -14.49 18.28 51.21
N THR A 489 -13.96 17.05 51.07
CA THR A 489 -13.67 16.38 49.78
C THR A 489 -14.82 15.49 49.34
N LEU A 490 -14.64 14.75 48.23
CA LEU A 490 -15.52 13.63 47.88
C LEU A 490 -15.66 12.58 49.01
N SER A 491 -14.70 12.50 49.96
CA SER A 491 -14.80 11.62 51.14
C SER A 491 -15.11 12.35 52.46
N ASP A 492 -15.78 13.52 52.40
CA ASP A 492 -16.38 14.16 53.57
C ASP A 492 -17.26 13.15 54.34
N GLY A 493 -17.16 13.15 55.67
CA GLY A 493 -17.94 12.28 56.55
C GLY A 493 -17.57 10.80 56.51
N TRP A 494 -16.65 10.37 55.62
CA TRP A 494 -16.21 8.98 55.55
C TRP A 494 -15.33 8.59 56.74
N LEU A 495 -15.40 7.31 57.11
CA LEU A 495 -14.51 6.75 58.13
C LEU A 495 -13.16 6.40 57.49
N ALA A 496 -12.21 7.34 57.58
CA ALA A 496 -10.82 7.14 57.17
C ALA A 496 -9.94 6.62 58.34
N ALA A 497 -9.05 5.69 58.01
CA ALA A 497 -8.01 5.18 58.90
C ALA A 497 -6.64 5.28 58.20
N THR A 498 -5.68 5.88 58.88
CA THR A 498 -4.32 6.10 58.36
C THR A 498 -3.29 5.28 59.14
N SER A 499 -2.27 4.79 58.46
CA SER A 499 -1.05 4.30 59.11
C SER A 499 0.20 4.76 58.36
N THR A 500 1.28 5.04 59.08
CA THR A 500 2.54 5.47 58.49
C THR A 500 3.69 4.55 58.85
N SER A 501 4.45 4.10 57.86
CA SER A 501 5.64 3.27 58.03
C SER A 501 6.73 3.68 57.05
N ALA A 502 7.90 4.06 57.57
CA ALA A 502 9.14 4.27 56.80
C ALA A 502 9.02 5.15 55.51
N GLY A 503 8.21 6.22 55.55
CA GLY A 503 7.99 7.08 54.37
C GLY A 503 6.88 6.60 53.44
N THR A 504 5.99 5.72 53.92
CA THR A 504 4.72 5.39 53.27
C THR A 504 3.57 5.74 54.21
N LEU A 505 2.58 6.42 53.68
CA LEU A 505 1.26 6.67 54.26
C LEU A 505 0.28 5.70 53.59
N SER A 506 -0.32 4.80 54.35
CA SER A 506 -1.46 4.00 53.90
C SER A 506 -2.75 4.64 54.42
N VAL A 507 -3.68 4.97 53.53
CA VAL A 507 -5.01 5.48 53.85
C VAL A 507 -6.05 4.47 53.41
N VAL A 508 -6.96 4.10 54.31
CA VAL A 508 -8.14 3.28 53.98
C VAL A 508 -9.38 4.03 54.44
N ALA A 509 -10.34 4.28 53.55
CA ALA A 509 -11.59 4.96 53.88
C ALA A 509 -12.79 4.22 53.29
N ALA A 510 -13.94 4.28 53.96
CA ALA A 510 -15.19 3.72 53.47
C ALA A 510 -16.43 4.43 54.03
N SER A 511 -17.54 4.36 53.29
CA SER A 511 -18.85 4.86 53.69
C SER A 511 -20.00 4.02 53.12
N ALA A 512 -21.20 4.18 53.69
CA ALA A 512 -22.44 3.68 53.09
C ALA A 512 -22.95 4.61 51.97
N ASP A 513 -22.66 5.91 52.09
CA ASP A 513 -22.99 6.95 51.12
C ASP A 513 -21.79 7.10 50.16
N PRO A 514 -21.94 6.69 48.88
CA PRO A 514 -20.86 6.70 47.90
C PRO A 514 -20.55 8.12 47.42
N PHE A 515 -19.39 8.28 46.78
CA PHE A 515 -19.10 9.43 45.93
C PHE A 515 -18.85 9.02 44.48
N GLN A 516 -18.98 9.99 43.58
CA GLN A 516 -18.70 9.84 42.15
C GLN A 516 -17.30 10.37 41.83
N PRO A 517 -16.48 9.64 41.05
CA PRO A 517 -15.17 10.11 40.58
C PRO A 517 -15.25 11.45 39.82
N GLY A 518 -14.27 12.33 40.01
CA GLY A 518 -14.28 13.68 39.40
C GLY A 518 -13.75 14.82 40.28
N GLY A 519 -12.96 14.55 41.31
CA GLY A 519 -12.52 15.57 42.27
C GLY A 519 -11.52 15.05 43.31
N VAL A 520 -11.17 15.92 44.26
CA VAL A 520 -10.26 15.57 45.35
C VAL A 520 -10.94 14.54 46.26
N ILE A 521 -10.23 13.46 46.62
CA ILE A 521 -10.71 12.43 47.56
C ILE A 521 -10.15 12.62 48.97
N GLY A 522 -9.09 13.40 49.14
CA GLY A 522 -8.56 13.84 50.44
C GLY A 522 -7.21 14.52 50.31
N TYR A 523 -6.75 15.10 51.42
CA TYR A 523 -5.47 15.79 51.51
C TYR A 523 -4.51 15.01 52.41
N ALA A 524 -3.33 14.72 51.88
CA ALA A 524 -2.22 14.26 52.70
C ALA A 524 -1.51 15.49 53.30
N HIS A 525 -1.73 15.73 54.59
CA HIS A 525 -1.16 16.87 55.32
C HIS A 525 0.22 16.48 55.88
N PHE A 526 1.23 17.28 55.53
CA PHE A 526 2.60 17.14 55.99
C PHE A 526 3.14 18.42 56.64
N GLU A 527 4.04 18.27 57.61
CA GLU A 527 4.97 19.30 58.07
C GLU A 527 6.24 19.24 57.20
N VAL A 528 6.66 20.36 56.62
CA VAL A 528 7.95 20.50 55.93
C VAL A 528 9.06 20.56 56.98
N LEU A 529 9.86 19.50 57.10
CA LEU A 529 10.89 19.43 58.14
C LEU A 529 11.93 20.56 57.97
N PRO A 530 12.36 21.24 59.05
CA PRO A 530 13.28 22.38 58.98
C PRO A 530 14.65 22.12 58.30
N ALA A 531 15.02 20.85 58.11
CA ALA A 531 16.21 20.48 57.34
C ALA A 531 16.03 20.64 55.82
N PHE A 532 14.80 20.58 55.31
CA PHE A 532 14.48 20.73 53.89
C PHE A 532 14.30 22.22 53.55
N THR A 533 15.44 22.91 53.39
CA THR A 533 15.50 24.37 53.25
C THR A 533 15.26 24.90 51.83
N SER A 534 15.32 24.04 50.81
CA SER A 534 14.91 24.32 49.42
C SER A 534 15.03 23.07 48.55
N GLY A 535 14.29 23.04 47.43
CA GLY A 535 14.34 21.99 46.41
C GLY A 535 12.99 21.31 46.19
N THR A 536 12.98 20.21 45.44
CA THR A 536 11.78 19.41 45.17
C THR A 536 11.87 18.02 45.81
N THR A 537 10.72 17.44 46.15
CA THR A 537 10.57 16.04 46.54
C THR A 537 9.30 15.48 45.91
N THR A 538 9.29 14.21 45.54
CA THR A 538 8.14 13.57 44.89
C THR A 538 7.26 12.89 45.93
N VAL A 539 5.95 12.97 45.73
CA VAL A 539 4.92 12.23 46.47
C VAL A 539 4.32 11.22 45.50
N THR A 540 4.60 9.93 45.71
CA THR A 540 4.30 8.87 44.73
C THR A 540 3.15 8.00 45.16
N LEU A 541 2.22 7.70 44.25
CA LEU A 541 1.26 6.62 44.43
C LEU A 541 1.99 5.28 44.26
N LEU A 542 1.93 4.44 45.29
CA LEU A 542 2.58 3.13 45.33
C LEU A 542 1.58 2.00 45.07
N SER A 543 0.36 2.15 45.58
CA SER A 543 -0.76 1.23 45.38
C SER A 543 -2.09 1.97 45.49
N SER A 544 -3.13 1.44 44.86
CA SER A 544 -4.51 1.87 45.06
C SER A 544 -5.47 0.72 44.81
N LEU A 545 -6.56 0.68 45.57
CA LEU A 545 -7.70 -0.20 45.36
C LEU A 545 -8.97 0.60 45.68
N PHE A 546 -9.87 0.75 44.71
CA PHE A 546 -11.20 1.30 44.92
C PHE A 546 -12.21 0.15 44.94
N ASN A 547 -13.18 0.23 45.86
CA ASN A 547 -14.12 -0.86 46.18
C ASN A 547 -13.38 -2.21 46.32
N GLU A 548 -13.74 -3.22 45.52
CA GLU A 548 -13.07 -4.52 45.43
C GLU A 548 -12.18 -4.68 44.18
N GLY A 549 -11.84 -3.57 43.50
CA GLY A 549 -11.07 -3.55 42.25
C GLY A 549 -11.67 -2.72 41.13
N ASP A 550 -12.62 -1.82 41.44
CA ASP A 550 -13.35 -0.98 40.47
C ASP A 550 -13.69 0.36 41.14
N PRO A 551 -13.39 1.54 40.54
CA PRO A 551 -12.66 1.72 39.29
C PRO A 551 -11.16 1.35 39.37
N VAL A 552 -10.60 0.90 38.25
CA VAL A 552 -9.18 0.58 38.04
C VAL A 552 -8.44 1.83 37.53
N VAL A 553 -7.62 2.43 38.40
CA VAL A 553 -7.03 3.76 38.14
C VAL A 553 -5.60 3.75 37.61
N LEU A 554 -5.29 4.68 36.71
CA LEU A 554 -3.91 5.02 36.34
C LEU A 554 -3.32 5.96 37.40
N HIS A 555 -2.06 5.76 37.79
CA HIS A 555 -1.37 6.63 38.76
C HIS A 555 -0.62 7.78 38.07
N ASP A 556 -0.83 8.99 38.58
CA ASP A 556 -0.02 10.18 38.30
C ASP A 556 0.59 10.73 39.60
N HIS A 557 1.88 11.09 39.55
CA HIS A 557 2.70 11.36 40.75
C HIS A 557 3.00 12.84 40.89
N GLY A 558 2.81 13.38 42.10
CA GLY A 558 2.96 14.81 42.38
C GLY A 558 4.35 15.21 42.85
N VAL A 559 4.69 16.47 42.64
CA VAL A 559 5.94 17.10 43.05
C VAL A 559 5.67 18.22 44.04
N LEU A 560 6.25 18.09 45.24
CA LEU A 560 6.23 19.11 46.26
C LEU A 560 7.51 19.97 46.16
N THR A 561 7.34 21.29 46.03
CA THR A 561 8.43 22.25 45.90
C THR A 561 8.56 23.15 47.12
N VAL A 562 9.75 23.19 47.73
CA VAL A 562 10.08 24.09 48.84
C VAL A 562 11.06 25.15 48.37
N SER A 563 10.79 26.42 48.70
CA SER A 563 11.68 27.53 48.38
C SER A 563 11.86 28.48 49.57
N ASN A 564 13.03 29.13 49.62
CA ASN A 564 13.49 29.92 50.77
C ASN A 564 13.25 31.45 50.57
N GLY A 565 12.38 31.79 49.62
CA GLY A 565 11.95 33.16 49.32
C GLY A 565 10.43 33.16 49.17
N GLY A 566 9.79 34.26 49.56
CA GLY A 566 8.33 34.36 49.64
C GLY A 566 7.63 33.85 48.39
N CYS A 567 6.62 33.01 48.63
CA CYS A 567 5.78 32.38 47.63
C CYS A 567 5.14 33.39 46.67
N ALA A 568 4.96 32.98 45.41
CA ALA A 568 4.52 33.87 44.33
C ALA A 568 3.03 34.27 44.41
N SER A 569 2.22 33.46 45.09
CA SER A 569 0.80 33.72 45.38
C SER A 569 0.45 33.17 46.77
N PRO A 570 0.62 33.96 47.85
CA PRO A 570 0.29 33.56 49.21
C PRO A 570 -1.17 33.85 49.55
N GLY A 571 -1.85 32.89 50.17
CA GLY A 571 -3.22 32.97 50.64
C GLY A 571 -3.63 31.69 51.36
N CYS A 572 -4.91 31.52 51.71
CA CYS A 572 -5.33 30.27 52.34
C CYS A 572 -5.47 29.15 51.31
N THR A 573 -4.68 28.08 51.44
CA THR A 573 -4.76 26.89 50.57
C THR A 573 -5.69 25.78 51.10
N ASN A 574 -6.27 25.94 52.29
CA ASN A 574 -7.21 24.97 52.84
C ASN A 574 -8.63 25.21 52.27
N PRO A 575 -9.22 24.28 51.49
CA PRO A 575 -10.51 24.49 50.82
C PRO A 575 -11.72 24.56 51.76
N TYR A 576 -11.52 24.30 53.05
CA TYR A 576 -12.57 24.31 54.07
C TYR A 576 -12.55 25.58 54.90
N ALA A 577 -11.58 26.44 54.66
CA ALA A 577 -11.61 27.81 55.10
C ALA A 577 -12.57 28.60 54.21
N CYS A 578 -13.37 29.45 54.84
CA CYS A 578 -14.33 30.32 54.17
C CYS A 578 -13.65 31.41 53.31
N ASN A 579 -12.34 31.61 53.48
CA ASN A 579 -11.48 32.47 52.66
C ASN A 579 -10.45 31.67 51.83
N TYR A 580 -10.76 30.42 51.46
CA TYR A 580 -9.95 29.65 50.52
C TYR A 580 -9.69 30.45 49.24
N ASP A 581 -8.42 30.48 48.83
CA ASP A 581 -7.97 31.13 47.60
C ASP A 581 -7.47 30.05 46.62
N PRO A 582 -8.20 29.77 45.52
CA PRO A 582 -7.79 28.77 44.54
C PRO A 582 -6.56 29.19 43.71
N ASP A 583 -6.20 30.49 43.71
CA ASP A 583 -4.98 31.00 43.07
C ASP A 583 -3.79 31.06 44.06
N ALA A 584 -4.00 30.75 45.35
CA ALA A 584 -2.92 30.61 46.32
C ALA A 584 -2.16 29.28 46.09
N VAL A 585 -0.83 29.38 45.97
CA VAL A 585 0.05 28.22 45.72
C VAL A 585 0.82 27.78 46.96
N CYS A 586 0.53 28.39 48.11
CA CYS A 586 1.10 28.08 49.42
C CYS A 586 0.21 28.68 50.53
N ASP A 587 0.13 28.02 51.68
CA ASP A 587 -0.56 28.57 52.85
C ASP A 587 0.26 29.71 53.48
N ASP A 588 -0.37 30.86 53.73
CA ASP A 588 0.20 31.96 54.49
C ASP A 588 -0.28 32.00 55.96
N GLY A 589 -1.14 31.07 56.36
CA GLY A 589 -1.76 30.96 57.68
C GLY A 589 -3.01 31.80 57.86
N SER A 590 -3.58 32.35 56.78
CA SER A 590 -4.79 33.20 56.83
C SER A 590 -6.12 32.43 56.92
N CYS A 591 -6.11 31.09 56.85
CA CYS A 591 -7.32 30.26 56.79
C CYS A 591 -8.31 30.48 57.95
N ALA A 592 -9.53 30.90 57.61
CA ALA A 592 -10.62 31.23 58.52
C ALA A 592 -11.80 30.24 58.37
N PHE A 593 -12.13 29.51 59.44
CA PHE A 593 -13.13 28.43 59.43
C PHE A 593 -14.48 28.79 60.07
N SER A 594 -14.67 30.06 60.45
CA SER A 594 -15.94 30.56 61.01
C SER A 594 -15.98 32.09 61.00
N GLY A 595 -17.04 32.70 60.47
CA GLY A 595 -17.17 34.15 60.42
C GLY A 595 -18.17 34.63 59.38
N PRO A 596 -18.24 35.96 59.13
CA PRO A 596 -19.02 36.53 58.03
C PRO A 596 -18.55 36.10 56.64
N ASP A 597 -17.35 35.52 56.53
CA ASP A 597 -16.79 34.98 55.29
C ASP A 597 -17.48 33.66 54.86
N CYS A 598 -18.24 33.01 55.76
CA CYS A 598 -18.82 31.68 55.57
C CYS A 598 -20.26 31.71 55.02
N ILE A 599 -20.47 32.40 53.89
CA ILE A 599 -21.77 32.48 53.17
C ILE A 599 -21.67 31.63 51.90
N ALA A 600 -22.74 30.92 51.50
CA ALA A 600 -22.78 30.29 50.17
C ALA A 600 -23.08 31.37 49.12
N ALA A 601 -22.02 31.89 48.51
CA ALA A 601 -22.05 33.11 47.74
C ALA A 601 -21.81 32.81 46.25
N LEU A 602 -22.82 33.05 45.39
CA LEU A 602 -22.64 32.90 43.95
C LEU A 602 -22.07 34.20 43.36
N ALA A 603 -20.83 34.10 42.88
CA ALA A 603 -20.16 35.11 42.07
C ALA A 603 -20.41 34.77 40.59
N LEU A 604 -21.50 35.31 40.06
CA LEU A 604 -21.99 35.05 38.71
C LEU A 604 -21.60 36.19 37.78
N ARG A 605 -21.05 35.88 36.60
CA ARG A 605 -20.75 36.86 35.54
C ARG A 605 -21.60 36.60 34.30
N VAL A 606 -22.13 37.65 33.69
CA VAL A 606 -22.89 37.60 32.43
C VAL A 606 -22.75 38.92 31.67
N MET A 607 -22.75 38.88 30.34
CA MET A 607 -22.71 40.09 29.49
C MET A 607 -23.93 40.11 28.57
N LEU A 608 -24.43 41.30 28.26
CA LEU A 608 -25.57 41.53 27.37
C LEU A 608 -25.08 42.15 26.08
N GLU A 609 -25.40 41.56 24.93
CA GLU A 609 -24.94 42.08 23.62
C GLU A 609 -25.30 43.55 23.39
N GLY A 610 -26.52 43.96 23.76
CA GLY A 610 -27.05 45.29 23.47
C GLY A 610 -26.14 46.44 23.93
N PRO A 611 -25.82 46.52 25.23
CA PRO A 611 -24.94 47.54 25.79
C PRO A 611 -23.44 47.18 25.72
N TYR A 612 -23.03 45.96 25.33
CA TYR A 612 -21.63 45.52 25.42
C TYR A 612 -20.70 46.20 24.40
N VAL A 613 -19.64 46.84 24.89
CA VAL A 613 -18.63 47.54 24.10
C VAL A 613 -17.33 46.74 24.06
N THR A 614 -17.13 45.97 22.99
CA THR A 614 -15.94 45.11 22.77
C THR A 614 -14.60 45.85 22.93
N GLY A 615 -14.55 47.16 22.71
CA GLY A 615 -13.33 47.97 22.84
C GLY A 615 -12.91 48.29 24.28
N SER A 616 -13.84 48.24 25.25
CA SER A 616 -13.58 48.43 26.68
C SER A 616 -13.72 47.14 27.49
N GLY A 617 -14.43 46.13 26.96
CA GLY A 617 -14.83 44.94 27.70
C GLY A 617 -15.96 45.19 28.71
N LEU A 618 -16.59 46.36 28.65
CA LEU A 618 -17.67 46.79 29.55
C LEU A 618 -18.97 47.01 28.77
N MET A 619 -20.11 46.80 29.43
CA MET A 619 -21.41 47.28 28.99
C MET A 619 -21.57 48.78 29.26
N ASP A 620 -22.45 49.49 28.55
CA ASP A 620 -22.85 50.87 28.85
C ASP A 620 -24.00 50.93 29.88
N ASP A 621 -23.98 51.95 30.76
CA ASP A 621 -24.91 52.13 31.88
C ASP A 621 -25.91 53.29 31.67
N ASP A 622 -26.28 53.57 30.41
CA ASP A 622 -27.10 54.72 30.04
C ASP A 622 -28.44 54.77 30.80
N LEU A 623 -29.10 53.62 31.02
CA LEU A 623 -30.33 53.54 31.84
C LEU A 623 -30.15 54.03 33.27
N ARG A 624 -28.97 53.82 33.87
CA ARG A 624 -28.64 54.30 35.22
C ARG A 624 -28.24 55.77 35.18
N ALA A 625 -27.39 56.15 34.22
CA ALA A 625 -26.95 57.53 34.02
C ALA A 625 -28.11 58.50 33.70
N THR A 626 -29.17 58.01 33.07
CA THR A 626 -30.41 58.77 32.74
C THR A 626 -31.52 58.62 33.79
N LEU A 627 -31.27 57.91 34.90
CA LEU A 627 -32.23 57.65 35.99
C LEU A 627 -33.53 56.93 35.53
N LEU A 628 -33.40 56.01 34.57
CA LEU A 628 -34.50 55.20 34.03
C LEU A 628 -34.64 53.83 34.71
N LEU A 629 -33.59 53.31 35.36
CA LEU A 629 -33.70 52.03 36.11
C LEU A 629 -34.80 52.08 37.18
N PRO A 630 -35.72 51.11 37.23
CA PRO A 630 -36.75 51.05 38.26
C PRO A 630 -36.13 50.62 39.60
N SER A 631 -36.63 51.19 40.69
CA SER A 631 -36.20 50.81 42.05
C SER A 631 -36.74 49.44 42.48
N GLY A 632 -37.86 49.00 41.92
CA GLY A 632 -38.42 47.65 42.08
C GLY A 632 -38.04 46.75 40.91
N GLU A 633 -37.97 45.44 41.14
CA GLU A 633 -37.74 44.48 40.05
C GLU A 633 -38.87 44.56 39.00
N PRO A 634 -38.56 44.46 37.69
CA PRO A 634 -39.54 44.65 36.62
C PRO A 634 -40.29 43.37 36.23
N TYR A 635 -39.80 42.20 36.63
CA TYR A 635 -40.19 40.90 36.07
C TYR A 635 -41.58 40.46 36.53
N THR A 636 -41.97 40.77 37.78
CA THR A 636 -43.37 40.56 38.24
C THR A 636 -44.36 41.36 37.38
N ALA A 637 -44.00 42.57 36.94
CA ALA A 637 -44.83 43.37 36.03
C ALA A 637 -44.84 42.82 34.59
N LEU A 638 -43.76 42.13 34.18
CA LEU A 638 -43.67 41.34 32.94
C LEU A 638 -44.35 39.96 33.04
N SER A 639 -45.10 39.68 34.12
CA SER A 639 -45.78 38.41 34.38
C SER A 639 -44.87 37.19 34.57
N TYR A 640 -43.57 37.40 34.82
CA TYR A 640 -42.69 36.33 35.29
C TYR A 640 -43.13 35.89 36.70
N SER A 641 -43.21 34.59 36.91
CA SER A 641 -43.65 33.99 38.17
C SER A 641 -42.46 33.39 38.90
N TYR A 642 -42.00 34.05 39.96
CA TYR A 642 -40.88 33.56 40.77
C TYR A 642 -41.24 32.27 41.53
N THR A 643 -40.43 31.23 41.38
CA THR A 643 -40.40 30.09 42.32
C THR A 643 -39.65 30.50 43.59
N GLY A 644 -40.21 30.22 44.76
CA GLY A 644 -39.65 30.61 46.05
C GLY A 644 -40.17 31.97 46.52
N THR A 645 -39.28 32.81 47.07
CA THR A 645 -39.63 34.09 47.71
C THR A 645 -38.99 35.32 47.03
N GLY A 646 -38.58 35.23 45.77
CA GLY A 646 -37.79 36.28 45.10
C GLY A 646 -38.54 37.51 44.58
N GLY A 647 -39.85 37.41 44.30
CA GLY A 647 -40.59 38.48 43.60
C GLY A 647 -41.03 39.66 44.47
N GLY A 648 -41.24 40.82 43.84
CA GLY A 648 -41.81 42.02 44.47
C GLY A 648 -40.86 42.84 45.35
N VAL A 649 -39.55 42.61 45.23
CA VAL A 649 -38.51 43.32 45.99
C VAL A 649 -38.09 44.64 45.33
N SER A 650 -37.28 45.42 46.04
CA SER A 650 -36.66 46.66 45.54
C SER A 650 -35.17 46.68 45.87
N ALA A 651 -34.39 47.32 45.02
CA ALA A 651 -32.97 47.58 45.27
C ALA A 651 -32.81 48.54 46.45
N ASP A 652 -31.70 48.41 47.17
CA ASP A 652 -31.44 49.19 48.37
C ASP A 652 -31.18 50.67 48.06
N PRO A 653 -31.43 51.58 49.03
CA PRO A 653 -31.17 53.00 48.88
C PRO A 653 -29.68 53.33 48.64
N GLY A 654 -29.28 53.34 47.38
CA GLY A 654 -27.90 53.66 46.96
C GLY A 654 -27.31 52.71 45.93
N ALA A 655 -27.92 51.56 45.65
CA ALA A 655 -27.38 50.56 44.71
C ALA A 655 -27.04 51.15 43.32
N PHE A 656 -27.84 52.10 42.82
CA PHE A 656 -27.63 52.76 41.52
C PHE A 656 -26.66 53.97 41.56
N ALA A 657 -26.05 54.26 42.71
CA ALA A 657 -25.12 55.39 42.86
C ALA A 657 -23.70 55.09 42.34
N ALA A 658 -23.34 53.80 42.19
CA ALA A 658 -22.05 53.37 41.66
C ALA A 658 -21.80 53.86 40.22
N SER A 659 -20.52 53.97 39.86
CA SER A 659 -20.04 54.45 38.55
C SER A 659 -18.67 53.84 38.23
N GLY A 660 -18.34 53.65 36.95
CA GLY A 660 -17.19 52.82 36.57
C GLY A 660 -17.64 51.38 36.34
N SER A 661 -16.76 50.39 36.49
CA SER A 661 -17.09 48.96 36.29
C SER A 661 -18.33 48.53 37.09
N ASP A 662 -18.40 48.93 38.35
CA ASP A 662 -19.44 48.54 39.31
C ASP A 662 -20.79 49.25 39.08
N ALA A 663 -20.93 50.04 38.01
CA ALA A 663 -22.19 50.75 37.73
C ALA A 663 -23.28 49.77 37.28
N ILE A 664 -24.47 49.84 37.88
CA ILE A 664 -25.58 48.97 37.47
C ILE A 664 -26.03 49.31 36.04
N VAL A 665 -26.03 48.30 35.18
CA VAL A 665 -26.57 48.32 33.81
C VAL A 665 -28.07 48.00 33.84
N ASP A 666 -28.47 46.96 34.57
CA ASP A 666 -29.87 46.50 34.58
C ASP A 666 -30.21 45.52 35.71
N TRP A 667 -31.48 45.11 35.74
CA TRP A 667 -31.99 43.95 36.49
C TRP A 667 -31.89 42.65 35.67
N VAL A 668 -31.55 41.54 36.33
CA VAL A 668 -31.65 40.16 35.81
C VAL A 668 -32.45 39.27 36.75
N VAL A 669 -32.89 38.10 36.27
CA VAL A 669 -33.37 37.00 37.11
C VAL A 669 -32.36 35.87 37.10
N VAL A 670 -32.00 35.38 38.28
CA VAL A 670 -31.22 34.16 38.47
C VAL A 670 -32.16 33.05 38.91
N GLU A 671 -32.17 31.95 38.17
CA GLU A 671 -32.92 30.72 38.46
C GLU A 671 -31.95 29.63 38.90
N LEU A 672 -32.28 28.95 39.99
CA LEU A 672 -31.73 27.64 40.34
C LEU A 672 -32.70 26.58 39.83
N ARG A 673 -32.19 25.64 39.05
CA ARG A 673 -32.96 24.54 38.46
C ARG A 673 -32.49 23.19 38.98
N ASP A 674 -33.42 22.26 39.12
CA ASP A 674 -33.19 20.91 39.63
C ASP A 674 -32.14 20.17 38.78
N ALA A 675 -31.13 19.58 39.44
CA ALA A 675 -30.01 18.91 38.79
C ALA A 675 -30.38 17.67 37.96
N ALA A 676 -31.49 17.00 38.27
CA ALA A 676 -31.97 15.83 37.53
C ALA A 676 -33.08 16.18 36.53
N LEU A 677 -33.85 17.24 36.80
CA LEU A 677 -34.99 17.69 36.00
C LEU A 677 -34.83 19.17 35.62
N PRO A 678 -33.91 19.53 34.69
CA PRO A 678 -33.46 20.92 34.50
C PRO A 678 -34.53 21.89 33.97
N ALA A 679 -35.68 21.41 33.50
CA ALA A 679 -36.88 22.21 33.22
C ALA A 679 -37.55 22.77 34.49
N THR A 680 -37.23 22.23 35.67
CA THR A 680 -37.84 22.55 36.96
C THR A 680 -37.04 23.64 37.66
N VAL A 681 -37.53 24.87 37.66
CA VAL A 681 -37.00 25.95 38.51
C VAL A 681 -37.38 25.66 39.97
N VAL A 682 -36.40 25.46 40.84
CA VAL A 682 -36.59 25.20 42.28
C VAL A 682 -36.49 26.47 43.12
N HIS A 683 -35.70 27.44 42.67
CA HIS A 683 -35.64 28.79 43.25
C HIS A 683 -35.42 29.81 42.13
N SER A 684 -35.92 31.03 42.32
CA SER A 684 -35.56 32.15 41.46
C SER A 684 -35.60 33.46 42.23
N ARG A 685 -34.65 34.35 41.94
CA ARG A 685 -34.54 35.67 42.56
C ARG A 685 -34.07 36.73 41.56
N PRO A 686 -34.51 38.00 41.70
CA PRO A 686 -33.92 39.10 40.97
C PRO A 686 -32.53 39.42 41.53
N ALA A 687 -31.70 40.01 40.65
CA ALA A 687 -30.37 40.50 40.94
C ALA A 687 -30.08 41.72 40.05
N LEU A 688 -28.98 42.43 40.36
CA LEU A 688 -28.50 43.58 39.61
C LEU A 688 -27.27 43.20 38.80
N LEU A 689 -27.11 43.77 37.60
CA LEU A 689 -26.00 43.51 36.69
C LEU A 689 -25.10 44.75 36.59
N GLN A 690 -23.79 44.60 36.82
CA GLN A 690 -22.77 45.64 36.71
C GLN A 690 -22.15 45.75 35.30
N ARG A 691 -21.43 46.83 34.97
CA ARG A 691 -20.88 47.07 33.62
C ARG A 691 -19.81 46.07 33.20
N ASP A 692 -19.05 45.51 34.13
CA ASP A 692 -18.07 44.45 33.88
C ASP A 692 -18.67 43.04 33.87
N GLY A 693 -20.00 42.94 34.03
CA GLY A 693 -20.76 41.71 33.93
C GLY A 693 -21.03 41.01 35.26
N ASP A 694 -20.53 41.53 36.38
CA ASP A 694 -20.78 40.92 37.69
C ASP A 694 -22.27 41.05 38.07
N VAL A 695 -22.85 39.95 38.55
CA VAL A 695 -24.23 39.88 39.02
C VAL A 695 -24.25 39.90 40.54
N VAL A 696 -24.83 40.96 41.10
CA VAL A 696 -24.78 41.31 42.52
C VAL A 696 -26.19 41.36 43.14
N ASP A 697 -26.22 41.31 44.47
CA ASP A 697 -27.43 41.39 45.28
C ASP A 697 -28.03 42.82 45.26
N LEU A 698 -29.12 43.02 45.99
CA LEU A 698 -29.95 44.24 45.95
C LEU A 698 -29.24 45.49 46.49
N ASP A 699 -28.12 45.33 47.18
CA ASP A 699 -27.23 46.43 47.61
C ASP A 699 -26.38 47.02 46.47
N GLY A 700 -26.29 46.30 45.33
CA GLY A 700 -25.48 46.68 44.18
C GLY A 700 -23.98 46.38 44.34
N VAL A 701 -23.57 45.59 45.34
CA VAL A 701 -22.16 45.32 45.68
C VAL A 701 -21.90 43.86 46.07
N SER A 702 -22.75 43.25 46.90
CA SER A 702 -22.55 41.91 47.42
C SER A 702 -22.77 40.84 46.36
N THR A 703 -22.03 39.73 46.43
CA THR A 703 -22.34 38.51 45.66
C THR A 703 -23.69 37.92 46.09
N LEU A 704 -24.28 37.07 45.25
CA LEU A 704 -25.61 36.54 45.50
C LEU A 704 -25.62 35.52 46.63
N ASP A 705 -26.30 35.84 47.73
CA ASP A 705 -26.52 34.86 48.81
C ASP A 705 -27.47 33.75 48.35
N LEU A 706 -26.96 32.52 48.33
CA LEU A 706 -27.68 31.28 48.05
C LEU A 706 -27.66 30.30 49.24
N SER A 707 -27.34 30.76 50.45
CA SER A 707 -27.18 29.92 51.67
C SER A 707 -28.42 29.12 52.08
N ALA A 708 -29.59 29.44 51.52
CA ALA A 708 -30.82 28.67 51.70
C ALA A 708 -31.02 27.53 50.68
N HIS A 709 -30.13 27.38 49.69
CA HIS A 709 -30.29 26.49 48.52
C HIS A 709 -28.99 25.73 48.18
N THR A 710 -28.31 25.19 49.19
CA THR A 710 -27.12 24.34 49.01
C THR A 710 -27.44 23.03 48.28
N GLY A 711 -26.47 22.49 47.55
CA GLY A 711 -26.58 21.29 46.72
C GLY A 711 -26.48 21.60 45.21
N ASP A 712 -26.60 20.56 44.39
CA ASP A 712 -26.42 20.67 42.93
C ASP A 712 -27.61 21.36 42.25
N HIS A 713 -27.32 22.40 41.48
CA HIS A 713 -28.33 23.16 40.74
C HIS A 713 -27.78 23.63 39.39
N HIS A 714 -28.57 23.53 38.32
CA HIS A 714 -28.24 24.30 37.12
C HIS A 714 -28.51 25.78 37.38
N ILE A 715 -27.54 26.63 37.03
CA ILE A 715 -27.64 28.08 37.22
C ILE A 715 -28.06 28.70 35.89
N ALA A 716 -29.23 29.34 35.86
CA ALA A 716 -29.72 30.04 34.68
C ALA A 716 -29.91 31.54 34.94
N VAL A 717 -29.63 32.36 33.91
CA VAL A 717 -29.83 33.81 33.92
C VAL A 717 -30.83 34.18 32.84
N ARG A 718 -31.83 34.99 33.20
CA ARG A 718 -32.80 35.60 32.27
C ARG A 718 -32.72 37.12 32.35
N HIS A 719 -32.86 37.78 31.21
CA HIS A 719 -32.91 39.24 31.10
C HIS A 719 -34.13 39.66 30.27
N ARG A 720 -34.72 40.84 30.54
CA ARG A 720 -36.03 41.25 29.98
C ARG A 720 -36.11 41.28 28.45
N ASN A 721 -34.99 41.37 27.73
CA ASN A 721 -34.97 41.39 26.28
C ASN A 721 -33.77 40.71 25.61
N HIS A 722 -33.09 39.84 26.36
CA HIS A 722 -32.04 38.98 25.84
C HIS A 722 -32.38 37.50 26.10
N LEU A 723 -31.99 36.61 25.19
CA LEU A 723 -32.16 35.17 25.40
C LEU A 723 -31.29 34.72 26.56
N GLY A 724 -31.95 34.28 27.63
CA GLY A 724 -31.30 33.70 28.81
C GLY A 724 -30.54 32.41 28.51
N CYS A 725 -29.62 32.07 29.41
CA CYS A 725 -28.62 31.01 29.29
C CYS A 725 -28.52 30.24 30.62
N MET A 726 -28.13 28.97 30.56
CA MET A 726 -27.94 28.09 31.73
C MET A 726 -26.66 27.27 31.59
N THR A 727 -26.04 26.89 32.70
CA THR A 727 -24.95 25.92 32.74
C THR A 727 -25.39 24.57 32.14
N ALA A 728 -24.50 23.91 31.37
CA ALA A 728 -24.83 22.59 30.81
C ALA A 728 -25.03 21.56 31.91
N ASP A 729 -24.15 21.61 32.89
CA ASP A 729 -24.06 20.71 34.03
C ASP A 729 -24.53 21.43 35.31
N PRO A 730 -24.98 20.69 36.35
CA PRO A 730 -25.28 21.27 37.66
C PRO A 730 -24.02 21.85 38.31
N VAL A 731 -24.17 22.97 39.01
CA VAL A 731 -23.14 23.58 39.85
C VAL A 731 -23.45 23.24 41.30
N HIS A 732 -22.46 22.72 42.02
CA HIS A 732 -22.61 22.39 43.44
C HIS A 732 -22.57 23.66 44.30
N ILE A 733 -23.68 23.97 44.98
CA ILE A 733 -23.75 25.12 45.89
C ILE A 733 -23.37 24.68 47.31
N ALA A 734 -22.18 25.03 47.75
CA ALA A 734 -21.69 24.83 49.12
C ALA A 734 -21.39 26.17 49.82
N THR A 735 -20.99 26.12 51.08
CA THR A 735 -20.46 27.28 51.82
C THR A 735 -19.15 27.76 51.19
N GLY A 736 -19.05 29.07 50.91
CA GLY A 736 -17.91 29.68 50.21
C GLY A 736 -18.33 30.35 48.90
N PRO A 737 -17.41 31.07 48.23
CA PRO A 737 -17.65 31.70 46.94
C PRO A 737 -17.65 30.66 45.81
N ILE A 738 -18.70 30.65 45.01
CA ILE A 738 -18.86 29.79 43.82
C ILE A 738 -18.80 30.70 42.59
N MET A 739 -17.80 30.49 41.72
CA MET A 739 -17.66 31.25 40.48
C MET A 739 -18.46 30.59 39.35
N VAL A 740 -19.36 31.35 38.70
CA VAL A 740 -20.03 30.92 37.45
C VAL A 740 -19.87 32.03 36.42
N ASP A 741 -18.93 31.86 35.50
CA ASP A 741 -18.65 32.84 34.46
C ASP A 741 -19.34 32.49 33.14
N LEU A 742 -20.54 33.05 32.90
CA LEU A 742 -21.23 32.94 31.61
C LEU A 742 -20.66 33.89 30.54
N THR A 743 -19.55 34.58 30.80
CA THR A 743 -18.78 35.35 29.80
C THR A 743 -17.60 34.56 29.21
N SER A 744 -17.11 33.53 29.92
CA SER A 744 -16.04 32.67 29.41
C SER A 744 -16.52 31.71 28.31
N PRO A 745 -15.76 31.52 27.21
CA PRO A 745 -16.06 30.52 26.18
C PRO A 745 -15.89 29.08 26.67
N THR A 746 -15.19 28.83 27.79
CA THR A 746 -14.97 27.47 28.33
C THR A 746 -16.14 26.94 29.15
N THR A 747 -16.96 27.82 29.72
CA THR A 747 -18.14 27.44 30.51
C THR A 747 -19.15 26.72 29.64
N THR A 748 -19.44 25.45 29.92
CA THR A 748 -20.42 24.67 29.19
C THR A 748 -21.83 25.20 29.46
N THR A 749 -22.65 25.31 28.40
CA THR A 749 -24.02 25.81 28.50
C THR A 749 -25.02 24.79 27.99
N TYR A 750 -26.25 24.84 28.49
CA TYR A 750 -27.34 24.04 27.95
C TYR A 750 -27.54 24.39 26.47
N GLY A 751 -27.26 23.44 25.58
CA GLY A 751 -27.25 23.64 24.13
C GLY A 751 -26.01 24.37 23.58
N THR A 752 -25.88 24.35 22.25
CA THR A 752 -24.67 24.74 21.49
C THR A 752 -24.65 26.19 21.01
N GLY A 753 -25.59 27.04 21.44
CA GLY A 753 -25.77 28.39 20.94
C GLY A 753 -26.48 29.34 21.92
N ALA A 754 -26.43 29.06 23.22
CA ALA A 754 -27.05 29.84 24.27
C ALA A 754 -26.52 31.29 24.36
N ARG A 755 -25.29 31.50 23.87
CA ARG A 755 -24.55 32.78 23.90
C ARG A 755 -23.96 33.11 22.53
N LYS A 756 -23.56 34.36 22.35
CA LYS A 756 -22.87 34.91 21.18
C LYS A 756 -21.43 35.27 21.54
N ASP A 757 -20.47 34.93 20.70
CA ASP A 757 -19.09 35.42 20.81
C ASP A 757 -18.98 36.84 20.23
N LEU A 758 -18.48 37.78 21.03
CA LEU A 758 -18.11 39.14 20.62
C LEU A 758 -16.65 39.45 20.97
N GLY A 759 -15.72 38.73 20.35
CA GLY A 759 -14.28 39.03 20.43
C GLY A 759 -13.57 38.26 21.55
N GLY A 760 -14.07 37.08 21.90
CA GLY A 760 -13.58 36.22 22.98
C GLY A 760 -14.46 36.26 24.23
N THR A 761 -15.29 37.29 24.39
CA THR A 761 -16.30 37.39 25.45
C THR A 761 -17.64 36.85 24.95
N MET A 762 -18.22 35.92 25.69
CA MET A 762 -19.56 35.40 25.44
C MET A 762 -20.62 36.33 26.04
N VAL A 763 -21.64 36.67 25.26
CA VAL A 763 -22.75 37.55 25.65
C VAL A 763 -24.09 36.87 25.40
N LEU A 764 -25.14 37.27 26.12
CA LEU A 764 -26.51 36.86 25.82
C LEU A 764 -26.98 37.52 24.51
N TRP A 765 -27.78 36.80 23.72
CA TRP A 765 -28.31 37.30 22.45
C TRP A 765 -29.36 38.39 22.68
N ALA A 766 -29.14 39.59 22.16
CA ALA A 766 -30.10 40.69 22.24
C ALA A 766 -31.27 40.52 21.25
N GLY A 767 -32.50 40.82 21.69
CA GLY A 767 -33.63 41.04 20.77
C GLY A 767 -34.95 40.34 21.08
N ASP A 768 -35.10 39.65 22.22
CA ASP A 768 -36.37 39.03 22.66
C ASP A 768 -37.23 40.09 23.36
N VAL A 769 -37.74 41.07 22.62
CA VAL A 769 -38.40 42.26 23.22
C VAL A 769 -39.74 41.94 23.90
N THR A 770 -40.21 40.70 23.78
CA THR A 770 -41.47 40.21 24.36
C THR A 770 -41.26 39.22 25.51
N PHE A 771 -40.02 38.83 25.78
CA PHE A 771 -39.64 37.81 26.78
C PHE A 771 -40.32 36.44 26.52
N ASP A 772 -40.55 36.11 25.23
CA ASP A 772 -41.20 34.84 24.79
C ASP A 772 -40.19 33.70 24.58
N GLY A 773 -38.88 33.98 24.73
CA GLY A 773 -37.79 33.03 24.53
C GLY A 773 -37.39 32.85 23.06
N LEU A 774 -37.85 33.71 22.15
CA LEU A 774 -37.57 33.63 20.71
C LEU A 774 -37.08 34.99 20.20
N ILE A 775 -36.18 34.99 19.22
CA ILE A 775 -35.86 36.19 18.44
C ILE A 775 -36.26 35.95 16.99
N LYS A 776 -37.15 36.79 16.46
CA LYS A 776 -37.72 36.73 15.10
C LYS A 776 -37.82 38.12 14.46
N TYR A 777 -37.43 38.27 13.20
CA TYR A 777 -37.56 39.54 12.47
C TYR A 777 -38.85 39.67 11.65
N VAL A 778 -39.42 38.54 11.24
CA VAL A 778 -40.57 38.46 10.33
C VAL A 778 -41.53 37.35 10.77
N GLY A 779 -42.75 37.37 10.24
CA GLY A 779 -43.81 36.43 10.62
C GLY A 779 -44.66 36.95 11.79
N ALA A 780 -45.59 36.12 12.27
CA ALA A 780 -46.43 36.45 13.42
C ALA A 780 -45.61 36.32 14.72
N GLY A 781 -45.79 37.27 15.65
CA GLY A 781 -45.01 37.32 16.88
C GLY A 781 -43.52 37.56 16.62
N ASN A 782 -43.20 38.60 15.83
CA ASN A 782 -41.84 39.07 15.61
C ASN A 782 -41.51 40.25 16.52
N ASP A 783 -40.25 40.39 16.90
CA ASP A 783 -39.74 41.36 17.87
C ASP A 783 -39.55 42.76 17.29
N ARG A 784 -39.47 42.84 15.96
CA ARG A 784 -39.34 44.11 15.22
C ARG A 784 -40.61 44.96 15.31
N ASP A 785 -41.79 44.35 15.26
CA ASP A 785 -43.07 45.09 15.21
C ASP A 785 -43.47 45.75 16.55
N PRO A 786 -43.21 45.16 17.74
CA PRO A 786 -43.32 45.86 19.02
C PRO A 786 -42.49 47.15 19.09
N ILE A 787 -41.27 47.18 18.55
CA ILE A 787 -40.44 48.40 18.49
C ILE A 787 -41.12 49.47 17.64
N LEU A 788 -41.71 49.10 16.49
CA LEU A 788 -42.47 50.04 15.66
C LEU A 788 -43.71 50.57 16.40
N ALA A 789 -44.41 49.71 17.13
CA ALA A 789 -45.60 50.07 17.88
C ALA A 789 -45.29 51.05 19.03
N GLU A 790 -44.20 50.82 19.77
CA GLU A 790 -43.74 51.67 20.88
C GLU A 790 -43.44 53.11 20.43
N ILE A 791 -42.88 53.31 19.23
CA ILE A 791 -42.66 54.67 18.66
C ILE A 791 -43.90 55.27 17.97
N GLY A 792 -45.08 54.65 18.10
CA GLY A 792 -46.35 55.16 17.56
C GLY A 792 -46.77 54.60 16.20
N GLY A 793 -46.15 53.51 15.73
CA GLY A 793 -46.66 52.61 14.68
C GLY A 793 -46.69 53.15 13.23
N THR A 794 -46.50 54.45 13.03
CA THR A 794 -46.83 55.14 11.76
C THR A 794 -45.69 55.96 11.16
N VAL A 795 -44.79 56.48 12.00
CA VAL A 795 -43.63 57.28 11.57
C VAL A 795 -42.35 56.54 12.00
N PRO A 796 -41.64 55.85 11.08
CA PRO A 796 -40.48 55.01 11.43
C PRO A 796 -39.28 55.74 12.05
N THR A 797 -39.29 57.07 12.03
CA THR A 797 -38.25 57.96 12.59
C THR A 797 -38.71 58.67 13.87
N ALA A 798 -39.86 58.31 14.42
CA ALA A 798 -40.23 58.70 15.77
C ALA A 798 -39.35 57.98 16.80
N ILE A 799 -39.26 58.55 17.99
CA ILE A 799 -38.44 58.06 19.10
C ILE A 799 -39.34 57.95 20.33
N SER A 800 -39.23 56.85 21.06
CA SER A 800 -39.77 56.71 22.43
C SER A 800 -38.59 56.69 23.41
N SER A 801 -38.83 56.94 24.69
CA SER A 801 -37.79 56.92 25.71
C SER A 801 -38.30 56.39 27.04
N GLY A 802 -37.42 55.72 27.78
CA GLY A 802 -37.72 55.10 29.06
C GLY A 802 -37.34 53.62 29.11
N TYR A 803 -37.40 53.05 30.30
CA TYR A 803 -37.12 51.65 30.57
C TYR A 803 -38.17 50.72 29.93
N LYS A 804 -37.82 50.08 28.81
CA LYS A 804 -38.73 49.25 28.00
C LYS A 804 -38.07 47.94 27.54
N GLY A 805 -38.87 46.92 27.24
CA GLY A 805 -38.38 45.68 26.59
C GLY A 805 -37.92 45.91 25.15
N THR A 806 -38.45 46.93 24.49
CA THR A 806 -38.13 47.34 23.11
C THR A 806 -36.85 48.17 22.97
N ASP A 807 -36.22 48.56 24.08
CA ASP A 807 -34.89 49.19 24.14
C ASP A 807 -33.82 48.10 24.19
N VAL A 808 -33.36 47.66 23.03
CA VAL A 808 -32.52 46.47 22.83
C VAL A 808 -31.06 46.75 23.12
N ASN A 809 -30.59 47.98 22.93
CA ASN A 809 -29.22 48.39 23.29
C ASN A 809 -29.09 48.96 24.71
N LEU A 810 -30.20 49.14 25.43
CA LEU A 810 -30.24 49.69 26.80
C LEU A 810 -29.73 51.14 26.85
N ASP A 811 -29.98 51.94 25.81
CA ASP A 811 -29.64 53.37 25.77
C ASP A 811 -30.78 54.28 26.29
N GLY A 812 -31.94 53.70 26.64
CA GLY A 812 -33.13 54.41 27.11
C GLY A 812 -33.91 55.11 26.00
N VAL A 813 -33.56 54.93 24.73
CA VAL A 813 -34.07 55.69 23.57
C VAL A 813 -34.43 54.77 22.41
N ILE A 814 -35.66 54.25 22.43
CA ILE A 814 -36.21 53.33 21.44
C ILE A 814 -36.29 53.99 20.05
N LYS A 815 -35.61 53.40 19.07
CA LYS A 815 -35.46 53.85 17.69
C LYS A 815 -35.77 52.71 16.72
N TYR A 816 -36.67 52.95 15.75
CA TYR A 816 -36.94 51.98 14.68
C TYR A 816 -36.11 52.21 13.40
N ALA A 817 -35.54 53.40 13.19
CA ALA A 817 -34.70 53.70 12.03
C ALA A 817 -33.71 54.84 12.34
N GLY A 818 -32.57 54.80 11.64
CA GLY A 818 -31.43 55.71 11.88
C GLY A 818 -30.21 54.96 12.44
N PRO A 819 -29.10 55.66 12.74
CA PRO A 819 -27.97 55.06 13.46
C PRO A 819 -28.40 54.54 14.84
N SER A 820 -27.81 53.43 15.30
CA SER A 820 -28.08 52.82 16.62
C SER A 820 -29.58 52.63 16.91
N ASN A 821 -30.24 51.87 16.03
CA ASN A 821 -31.65 51.53 16.15
C ASN A 821 -31.83 50.07 16.61
N ASP A 822 -32.83 49.82 17.44
CA ASP A 822 -33.02 48.55 18.17
C ASP A 822 -33.25 47.37 17.24
N ARG A 823 -34.06 47.57 16.20
CA ARG A 823 -34.44 46.49 15.27
C ARG A 823 -33.26 45.96 14.46
N ASP A 824 -32.22 46.76 14.20
CA ASP A 824 -31.11 46.32 13.35
C ASP A 824 -30.16 45.39 14.14
N ILE A 825 -30.16 45.45 15.48
CA ILE A 825 -29.51 44.45 16.36
C ILE A 825 -30.20 43.10 16.20
N ILE A 826 -31.54 43.10 16.33
CA ILE A 826 -32.39 41.92 16.08
C ILE A 826 -32.07 41.35 14.70
N LEU A 827 -32.15 42.17 13.64
CA LEU A 827 -31.86 41.77 12.25
C LEU A 827 -30.51 41.07 12.10
N THR A 828 -29.48 41.60 12.77
CA THR A 828 -28.12 41.04 12.75
C THR A 828 -28.10 39.63 13.38
N ASN A 829 -28.80 39.42 14.49
CA ASN A 829 -28.82 38.15 15.23
C ASN A 829 -29.54 36.99 14.54
N ILE A 830 -30.51 37.27 13.67
CA ILE A 830 -31.14 36.26 12.79
C ILE A 830 -30.52 36.18 11.38
N GLY A 831 -29.34 36.77 11.17
CA GLY A 831 -28.50 36.53 9.99
C GLY A 831 -28.46 37.65 8.95
N GLY A 832 -29.01 38.83 9.25
CA GLY A 832 -28.86 40.08 8.51
C GLY A 832 -29.54 40.12 7.14
N SER A 833 -29.04 39.32 6.20
CA SER A 833 -29.49 39.28 4.80
C SER A 833 -30.66 38.31 4.55
N VAL A 834 -30.84 37.31 5.42
CA VAL A 834 -31.91 36.31 5.34
C VAL A 834 -32.71 36.32 6.65
N PRO A 835 -33.67 37.24 6.82
CA PRO A 835 -34.32 37.52 8.11
C PRO A 835 -35.41 36.51 8.50
N THR A 836 -35.37 35.29 7.95
CA THR A 836 -36.35 34.21 8.22
C THR A 836 -35.89 33.21 9.28
N SER A 837 -34.66 33.34 9.77
CA SER A 837 -34.15 32.52 10.87
C SER A 837 -34.87 32.89 12.17
N VAL A 838 -34.96 31.92 13.08
CA VAL A 838 -35.42 32.12 14.46
C VAL A 838 -34.28 31.71 15.38
N LYS A 839 -33.92 32.54 16.36
CA LYS A 839 -33.13 32.09 17.52
C LYS A 839 -34.10 31.67 18.62
N VAL A 840 -33.76 30.59 19.31
CA VAL A 840 -34.55 30.03 20.41
C VAL A 840 -33.68 30.07 21.65
N GLN A 841 -34.27 30.50 22.77
CA GLN A 841 -33.66 30.44 24.09
C GLN A 841 -33.22 29.01 24.39
N GLN A 842 -31.99 28.84 24.86
CA GLN A 842 -31.47 27.51 25.20
C GLN A 842 -31.62 27.29 26.70
N LEU A 843 -32.88 27.13 27.10
CA LEU A 843 -33.33 26.67 28.40
C LEU A 843 -34.37 25.56 28.17
N PRO A 844 -34.41 24.50 29.00
CA PRO A 844 -35.41 23.45 28.95
C PRO A 844 -36.76 23.85 29.55
#